data_AF-A0A9E1A9M6-F1
#
_entry.id   AF-A0A9E1A9M6-F1
#
_cell.length_a   1.000
_cell.length_b   1.000
_cell.length_c   1.000
_cell.angle_alpha   90.00
_cell.angle_beta   90.00
_cell.angle_gamma   90.00
#
_symmetry.space_group_name_H-M   'P 1'
#
loop_
_entity.id
_entity.type
_entity.pdbx_description
1 polymer ?
#
loop_
_entity_poly.entity_id
_entity_poly.type
_entity_poly.pdbx_seq_one_letter_code
_entity_poly.pdbx_strand_id
1 'polypeptide(L)'
;MNRLKLLTICMFVSGAVFSQEWKPQTWPVLKQYDREHLYQVALPLGGIGTGTVSLGGRGELRDWEIMNVPGKKYSTVTTGNNAPFFAIYAKPQTGEAMTTLLAGPLYPQEYLHYEGRPVNHHGMPRFADATFEAAYPFGQVHLSDRQLPVKVTVKGFNPLVPGDADASGMPIAVLAYEVTNTTDRPLEVAVCGSMRNFIGKDGSKFRTDWKGDYIPTGAKDNKNQFRKKNGLQGLYLYSDGVDKNDPAYGTVALTTQAVEGVTYRTSSRADNWNNGILNFWDDFSADGELTERDRQEDEDPMASLAVKKTVGPGSTETFTFYLTWNFPNRKAWSETIVGNYYSTRFPDAWEAAEAIVPQIPEMERQTLSFVHAFLKSTYPDVVKEAALFNLATLRSQTVFRLPSGHLMGWEGVMDRFGSCAGSCTHVWNYEVATPFLFGELAKTMRDVEFNYATKENGLMNFRASLPLSEAAKGNSAAADGQMGCVMKIYRDWQLSGDDEFLQKNWGQVKKVLAYAWTDKGWDGNQDGIMEGSQHNTMDVNYFGPNPQMGFWYMGALKAAEKMALAMKDKTFAKKCNTLFRQGSIWMDANLFNGEYYEHKITDPETFEYLDMRNPDVKVPPFQLGKGCLVDQLVGQYMAHICGLGYLGDKEHIRTTLGSIMKYNYVKDFSRYFNNMRSYVMGDESGLLMASWPKGRLEVPFPYFAEVMTGFEYCAAVGMIYESMEKEALTCIRAIRDRHDGAKRNPFSEAECGHHYARSMASWAAVIALSDFQYSGVDRRMHFTDRPGCYFWSNGYAWGTCTVTDDTATIEVLKGSLQLDKLVIGDKEKRLKNFRLASGENRIIKLS
;
A
#
# COMPACT_ATOMS: atom_id res chain seq x y z
N MET A 1 19.00 -49.71 18.60
CA MET A 1 18.78 -48.96 19.86
C MET A 1 18.21 -47.60 19.50
N ASN A 2 16.90 -47.45 19.70
CA ASN A 2 16.08 -46.31 19.28
C ASN A 2 16.31 -45.08 20.15
N ARG A 3 16.40 -43.90 19.52
CA ARG A 3 16.12 -42.61 20.17
C ARG A 3 14.90 -41.98 19.50
N LEU A 4 13.83 -41.90 20.29
CA LEU A 4 12.56 -41.23 20.02
C LEU A 4 12.80 -39.74 19.67
N LYS A 5 12.26 -39.30 18.53
CA LYS A 5 11.95 -37.89 18.26
C LYS A 5 10.48 -37.67 18.61
N LEU A 6 10.20 -36.78 19.57
CA LEU A 6 8.85 -36.33 19.89
C LEU A 6 8.36 -35.44 18.74
N LEU A 7 7.40 -35.92 17.96
CA LEU A 7 6.59 -35.10 17.07
C LEU A 7 5.41 -34.56 17.88
N THR A 8 5.33 -33.25 18.05
CA THR A 8 4.13 -32.60 18.58
C THR A 8 3.10 -32.53 17.46
N ILE A 9 2.18 -33.50 17.44
CA ILE A 9 1.00 -33.50 16.59
C ILE A 9 -0.03 -32.58 17.27
N CYS A 10 -0.26 -31.38 16.71
CA CYS A 10 -1.48 -30.64 16.99
C CYS A 10 -2.65 -31.40 16.37
N MET A 11 -3.42 -32.09 17.21
CA MET A 11 -4.70 -32.68 16.81
C MET A 11 -5.66 -31.56 16.40
N PHE A 12 -5.96 -31.49 15.10
CA PHE A 12 -7.17 -30.84 14.61
C PHE A 12 -8.37 -31.62 15.15
N VAL A 13 -9.07 -31.04 16.12
CA VAL A 13 -10.41 -31.51 16.48
C VAL A 13 -11.33 -31.08 15.33
N SER A 14 -11.60 -32.01 14.42
CA SER A 14 -12.64 -31.90 13.41
C SER A 14 -14.01 -32.02 14.07
N GLY A 15 -14.44 -30.94 14.75
CA GLY A 15 -15.86 -30.72 14.96
C GLY A 15 -16.44 -30.27 13.63
N ALA A 16 -17.47 -30.97 13.13
CA ALA A 16 -18.27 -30.49 12.02
C ALA A 16 -18.97 -29.19 12.44
N VAL A 17 -18.27 -28.06 12.27
CA VAL A 17 -18.88 -26.73 12.31
C VAL A 17 -19.77 -26.68 11.08
N PHE A 18 -21.08 -26.77 11.30
CA PHE A 18 -22.03 -26.37 10.27
C PHE A 18 -21.64 -24.94 9.85
N SER A 19 -21.16 -24.80 8.61
CA SER A 19 -20.68 -23.53 8.05
C SER A 19 -21.84 -22.55 8.01
N GLN A 20 -21.99 -21.76 9.07
CA GLN A 20 -22.93 -20.65 9.10
C GLN A 20 -22.49 -19.62 8.06
N GLU A 21 -23.45 -19.12 7.27
CA GLU A 21 -23.20 -18.02 6.32
C GLU A 21 -22.60 -16.84 7.07
N TRP A 22 -21.42 -16.38 6.65
CA TRP A 22 -20.78 -15.21 7.25
C TRP A 22 -21.67 -13.98 7.05
N LYS A 23 -21.89 -13.28 8.16
CA LYS A 23 -22.51 -11.96 8.18
C LYS A 23 -21.43 -10.95 8.62
N PRO A 24 -21.26 -9.84 7.89
CA PRO A 24 -20.30 -8.83 8.27
C PRO A 24 -20.65 -8.26 9.64
N GLN A 25 -19.64 -7.96 10.44
CA GLN A 25 -19.83 -7.21 11.67
C GLN A 25 -20.08 -5.73 11.35
N THR A 26 -20.35 -4.93 12.39
CA THR A 26 -20.35 -3.48 12.27
C THR A 26 -18.93 -3.00 12.01
N TRP A 27 -18.71 -2.28 10.91
CA TRP A 27 -17.41 -1.75 10.55
C TRP A 27 -17.26 -0.30 11.02
N PRO A 28 -16.08 0.10 11.51
CA PRO A 28 -15.85 1.47 11.90
C PRO A 28 -15.78 2.40 10.69
N VAL A 29 -16.03 3.69 10.93
CA VAL A 29 -15.97 4.75 9.92
C VAL A 29 -14.94 5.78 10.37
N LEU A 30 -13.96 6.07 9.51
CA LEU A 30 -13.01 7.17 9.70
C LEU A 30 -13.36 8.35 8.77
N LYS A 31 -13.75 8.05 7.54
CA LYS A 31 -14.08 9.06 6.53
C LYS A 31 -15.38 8.71 5.82
N GLN A 32 -16.21 9.72 5.60
CA GLN A 32 -17.41 9.66 4.79
C GLN A 32 -17.23 10.56 3.56
N TYR A 33 -17.70 10.07 2.42
CA TYR A 33 -17.72 10.77 1.14
C TYR A 33 -19.18 10.92 0.71
N ASP A 34 -19.57 12.15 0.44
CA ASP A 34 -20.88 12.46 -0.12
C ASP A 34 -20.91 12.18 -1.63
N ARG A 35 -22.07 12.43 -2.25
CA ARG A 35 -22.33 12.19 -3.66
C ARG A 35 -21.33 12.88 -4.61
N GLU A 36 -20.82 14.06 -4.28
CA GLU A 36 -19.92 14.82 -5.16
C GLU A 36 -18.47 14.29 -5.09
N HIS A 37 -18.18 13.44 -4.10
CA HIS A 37 -16.85 12.93 -3.80
C HIS A 37 -16.70 11.42 -4.02
N LEU A 38 -17.54 10.78 -4.83
CA LEU A 38 -17.44 9.32 -5.08
C LEU A 38 -16.70 8.97 -6.37
N TYR A 39 -16.55 9.91 -7.31
CA TYR A 39 -16.14 9.63 -8.68
C TYR A 39 -14.78 8.91 -8.76
N GLN A 40 -13.82 9.35 -7.97
CA GLN A 40 -12.44 8.84 -7.96
C GLN A 40 -12.19 7.81 -6.86
N VAL A 41 -13.15 7.56 -5.97
CA VAL A 41 -13.02 6.54 -4.92
C VAL A 41 -12.87 5.15 -5.56
N ALA A 42 -11.73 4.51 -5.31
CA ALA A 42 -11.45 3.12 -5.65
C ALA A 42 -10.68 2.47 -4.49
N LEU A 43 -11.39 1.69 -3.67
CA LEU A 43 -10.81 0.94 -2.56
C LEU A 43 -10.37 -0.44 -3.05
N PRO A 44 -9.07 -0.78 -3.06
CA PRO A 44 -8.60 -2.06 -3.57
C PRO A 44 -8.97 -3.23 -2.65
N LEU A 45 -9.59 -4.26 -3.23
CA LEU A 45 -9.92 -5.55 -2.61
C LEU A 45 -9.02 -6.65 -3.17
N GLY A 46 -8.18 -7.22 -2.31
CA GLY A 46 -7.17 -8.24 -2.64
C GLY A 46 -5.99 -8.16 -1.67
N GLY A 47 -5.34 -9.27 -1.36
CA GLY A 47 -4.26 -9.33 -0.37
C GLY A 47 -2.92 -8.80 -0.89
N ILE A 48 -1.94 -8.71 0.01
CA ILE A 48 -0.57 -8.30 -0.31
C ILE A 48 0.01 -9.21 -1.40
N GLY A 49 0.19 -8.63 -2.59
CA GLY A 49 0.80 -9.29 -3.72
C GLY A 49 -0.06 -10.26 -4.51
N THR A 50 -1.38 -10.23 -4.32
CA THR A 50 -2.30 -11.13 -5.03
C THR A 50 -2.93 -10.52 -6.28
N GLY A 51 -2.79 -9.21 -6.48
CA GLY A 51 -3.65 -8.43 -7.38
C GLY A 51 -4.97 -8.06 -6.71
N THR A 52 -5.73 -7.16 -7.33
CA THR A 52 -6.92 -6.53 -6.74
C THR A 52 -8.07 -6.34 -7.72
N VAL A 53 -9.28 -6.18 -7.18
CA VAL A 53 -10.39 -5.48 -7.82
C VAL A 53 -10.83 -4.36 -6.87
N SER A 54 -11.13 -3.18 -7.38
CA SER A 54 -11.51 -2.04 -6.53
C SER A 54 -13.02 -1.89 -6.36
N LEU A 55 -13.46 -1.65 -5.13
CA LEU A 55 -14.80 -1.15 -4.84
C LEU A 55 -14.85 0.35 -5.14
N GLY A 56 -15.65 0.73 -6.13
CA GLY A 56 -15.87 2.12 -6.52
C GLY A 56 -16.79 2.86 -5.54
N GLY A 57 -16.68 4.18 -5.51
CA GLY A 57 -17.44 5.02 -4.57
C GLY A 57 -18.97 4.93 -4.72
N ARG A 58 -19.47 4.52 -5.89
CA ARG A 58 -20.90 4.29 -6.13
C ARG A 58 -21.29 2.81 -6.09
N GLY A 59 -20.41 1.91 -5.66
CA GLY A 59 -20.68 0.48 -5.44
C GLY A 59 -20.32 -0.44 -6.59
N GLU A 60 -19.85 0.08 -7.73
CA GLU A 60 -19.38 -0.73 -8.85
C GLU A 60 -18.01 -1.37 -8.57
N LEU A 61 -17.72 -2.50 -9.23
CA LEU A 61 -16.37 -3.06 -9.26
C LEU A 61 -15.59 -2.54 -10.45
N ARG A 62 -14.40 -1.99 -10.21
CA ARG A 62 -13.51 -1.43 -11.25
C ARG A 62 -12.06 -1.76 -10.94
N ASP A 63 -11.14 -1.30 -11.79
CA ASP A 63 -9.70 -1.52 -11.65
C ASP A 63 -9.38 -3.01 -11.46
N TRP A 64 -9.74 -3.83 -12.47
CA TRP A 64 -9.55 -5.27 -12.43
C TRP A 64 -8.08 -5.62 -12.69
N GLU A 65 -7.33 -5.89 -11.62
CA GLU A 65 -5.88 -6.02 -11.57
C GLU A 65 -5.42 -7.41 -11.05
N ILE A 66 -6.27 -8.43 -11.18
CA ILE A 66 -6.03 -9.78 -10.62
C ILE A 66 -5.07 -10.63 -11.47
N MET A 67 -4.83 -10.27 -12.74
CA MET A 67 -4.02 -11.03 -13.71
C MET A 67 -2.58 -10.50 -13.83
N ASN A 68 -1.92 -10.24 -12.69
CA ASN A 68 -0.49 -9.89 -12.62
C ASN A 68 -0.03 -8.57 -13.26
N VAL A 69 -0.93 -7.80 -13.89
CA VAL A 69 -0.64 -6.48 -14.49
C VAL A 69 -1.52 -5.38 -13.89
N PRO A 70 -1.06 -4.11 -13.86
CA PRO A 70 -1.92 -2.98 -13.53
C PRO A 70 -3.04 -2.78 -14.56
N GLY A 71 -4.14 -2.18 -14.11
CA GLY A 71 -5.39 -2.14 -14.88
C GLY A 71 -6.32 -1.02 -14.42
N LYS A 72 -5.81 0.21 -14.35
CA LYS A 72 -6.61 1.37 -13.92
C LYS A 72 -7.71 1.67 -14.92
N LYS A 73 -8.93 1.81 -14.41
CA LYS A 73 -10.20 1.90 -15.14
C LYS A 73 -10.49 0.71 -16.05
N TYR A 74 -9.72 -0.38 -15.95
CA TYR A 74 -9.96 -1.59 -16.73
C TYR A 74 -11.13 -2.38 -16.14
N SER A 75 -12.02 -2.86 -17.01
CA SER A 75 -13.24 -3.56 -16.64
C SER A 75 -13.42 -4.89 -17.36
N THR A 76 -12.32 -5.56 -17.71
CA THR A 76 -12.24 -6.91 -18.31
C THR A 76 -12.80 -7.08 -19.73
N VAL A 77 -13.56 -6.10 -20.21
CA VAL A 77 -14.16 -5.98 -21.53
C VAL A 77 -14.01 -4.55 -22.04
N THR A 78 -14.35 -4.32 -23.31
CA THR A 78 -14.58 -2.97 -23.84
C THR A 78 -15.65 -2.26 -23.01
N THR A 79 -15.39 -1.01 -22.63
CA THR A 79 -16.30 -0.20 -21.81
C THR A 79 -17.72 -0.26 -22.36
N GLY A 80 -18.65 -0.82 -21.59
CA GLY A 80 -19.83 -1.48 -22.17
C GLY A 80 -20.83 -1.97 -21.14
N ASN A 81 -21.87 -2.64 -21.63
CA ASN A 81 -22.84 -3.31 -20.76
C ASN A 81 -22.37 -4.69 -20.28
N ASN A 82 -21.17 -5.13 -20.69
CA ASN A 82 -20.64 -6.48 -20.46
C ASN A 82 -19.60 -6.59 -19.34
N ALA A 83 -19.26 -5.49 -18.67
CA ALA A 83 -18.35 -5.52 -17.53
C ALA A 83 -18.93 -6.35 -16.36
N PRO A 84 -18.12 -6.80 -15.39
CA PRO A 84 -18.65 -7.47 -14.21
C PRO A 84 -19.53 -6.53 -13.36
N PHE A 85 -20.66 -7.03 -12.87
CA PHE A 85 -21.59 -6.24 -12.04
C PHE A 85 -22.38 -7.09 -11.05
N PHE A 86 -23.05 -6.39 -10.13
CA PHE A 86 -24.10 -6.94 -9.30
C PHE A 86 -25.44 -6.24 -9.55
N ALA A 87 -26.53 -6.99 -9.55
CA ALA A 87 -27.89 -6.49 -9.70
C ALA A 87 -28.78 -7.01 -8.57
N ILE A 88 -29.86 -6.29 -8.29
CA ILE A 88 -30.88 -6.65 -7.30
C ILE A 88 -32.25 -6.70 -7.97
N TYR A 89 -33.00 -7.74 -7.63
CA TYR A 89 -34.41 -7.90 -7.91
C TYR A 89 -35.17 -7.76 -6.59
N ALA A 90 -36.23 -6.95 -6.56
CA ALA A 90 -37.11 -6.81 -5.41
C ALA A 90 -38.57 -6.85 -5.85
N LYS A 91 -39.33 -7.81 -5.32
CA LYS A 91 -40.75 -8.00 -5.62
C LYS A 91 -41.60 -7.92 -4.35
N PRO A 92 -42.47 -6.90 -4.24
CA PRO A 92 -43.55 -6.88 -3.26
C PRO A 92 -44.53 -8.03 -3.47
N GLN A 93 -45.19 -8.48 -2.41
CA GLN A 93 -46.29 -9.45 -2.51
C GLN A 93 -47.39 -8.99 -3.48
N THR A 94 -47.62 -7.67 -3.55
CA THR A 94 -48.59 -7.04 -4.44
C THR A 94 -47.91 -5.86 -5.15
N GLY A 95 -47.81 -5.91 -6.48
CA GLY A 95 -47.14 -4.89 -7.28
C GLY A 95 -46.21 -5.52 -8.32
N GLU A 96 -45.52 -4.65 -9.07
CA GLU A 96 -44.51 -5.06 -10.04
C GLU A 96 -43.15 -5.29 -9.37
N ALA A 97 -42.39 -6.24 -9.90
CA ALA A 97 -41.01 -6.42 -9.50
C ALA A 97 -40.13 -5.31 -10.07
N MET A 98 -39.10 -4.94 -9.33
CA MET A 98 -38.10 -3.96 -9.75
C MET A 98 -36.73 -4.62 -9.81
N THR A 99 -36.07 -4.50 -10.96
CA THR A 99 -34.68 -4.91 -11.15
C THR A 99 -33.82 -3.68 -11.37
N THR A 100 -32.72 -3.56 -10.63
CA THR A 100 -31.80 -2.44 -10.74
C THR A 100 -30.35 -2.89 -10.54
N LEU A 101 -29.42 -2.11 -11.09
CA LEU A 101 -28.00 -2.28 -10.82
C LEU A 101 -27.70 -1.90 -9.37
N LEU A 102 -26.84 -2.68 -8.70
CA LEU A 102 -26.33 -2.33 -7.35
C LEU A 102 -25.22 -1.29 -7.46
N ALA A 103 -25.57 -0.13 -8.02
CA ALA A 103 -24.69 1.03 -8.11
C ALA A 103 -25.49 2.34 -8.06
N GLY A 104 -24.81 3.39 -7.62
CA GLY A 104 -25.31 4.76 -7.60
C GLY A 104 -25.33 5.45 -8.97
N PRO A 105 -25.66 6.76 -8.97
CA PRO A 105 -25.88 7.54 -10.19
C PRO A 105 -24.60 7.80 -11.00
N LEU A 106 -24.80 8.24 -12.25
CA LEU A 106 -23.73 8.73 -13.12
C LEU A 106 -23.46 10.23 -12.90
N TYR A 107 -22.25 10.66 -13.24
CA TYR A 107 -21.82 12.05 -13.19
C TYR A 107 -22.05 12.76 -14.54
N PRO A 108 -22.29 14.09 -14.56
CA PRO A 108 -22.51 14.84 -15.80
C PRO A 108 -21.44 14.63 -16.88
N GLN A 109 -20.17 14.50 -16.48
CA GLN A 109 -19.03 14.28 -17.38
C GLN A 109 -19.06 12.88 -18.03
N GLU A 110 -19.78 11.91 -17.44
CA GLU A 110 -19.96 10.56 -17.97
C GLU A 110 -21.12 10.46 -18.98
N TYR A 111 -21.73 11.57 -19.40
CA TYR A 111 -22.72 11.57 -20.49
C TYR A 111 -22.10 11.91 -21.85
N LEU A 112 -20.92 12.54 -21.87
CA LEU A 112 -20.31 13.01 -23.12
C LEU A 112 -19.35 11.96 -23.70
N HIS A 113 -19.77 11.29 -24.76
CA HIS A 113 -18.97 10.39 -25.59
C HIS A 113 -19.65 10.21 -26.96
N TYR A 114 -18.97 9.68 -27.98
CA TYR A 114 -19.57 9.52 -29.31
C TYR A 114 -20.71 8.47 -29.35
N GLU A 115 -20.71 7.51 -28.40
CA GLU A 115 -21.85 6.58 -28.16
C GLU A 115 -22.88 7.15 -27.15
N GLY A 116 -22.75 8.43 -26.75
CA GLY A 116 -23.58 9.05 -25.71
C GLY A 116 -23.24 8.64 -24.28
N ARG A 117 -22.12 7.90 -24.08
CA ARG A 117 -21.64 7.40 -22.79
C ARG A 117 -20.20 6.87 -22.84
N PRO A 118 -19.34 7.10 -21.83
CA PRO A 118 -18.03 6.47 -21.65
C PRO A 118 -17.98 5.56 -20.40
N VAL A 119 -19.12 5.00 -19.97
CA VAL A 119 -19.25 4.25 -18.70
C VAL A 119 -19.88 2.87 -18.91
N ASN A 120 -19.52 1.93 -18.03
CA ASN A 120 -20.11 0.59 -18.00
C ASN A 120 -21.56 0.63 -17.51
N HIS A 121 -22.40 -0.26 -18.06
CA HIS A 121 -23.80 -0.45 -17.63
C HIS A 121 -24.64 0.83 -17.65
N HIS A 122 -24.32 1.76 -18.55
CA HIS A 122 -24.98 3.07 -18.68
C HIS A 122 -26.49 2.98 -18.88
N GLY A 123 -26.99 1.93 -19.54
CA GLY A 123 -28.41 1.74 -19.84
C GLY A 123 -29.20 0.99 -18.76
N MET A 124 -28.55 0.50 -17.70
CA MET A 124 -29.24 -0.21 -16.62
C MET A 124 -29.81 0.79 -15.59
N PRO A 125 -31.03 0.55 -15.04
CA PRO A 125 -31.53 1.29 -13.89
C PRO A 125 -30.53 1.27 -12.73
N ARG A 126 -30.48 2.36 -11.95
CA ARG A 126 -29.53 2.59 -10.85
C ARG A 126 -30.24 3.18 -9.65
N PHE A 127 -29.61 3.11 -8.48
CA PHE A 127 -30.06 3.89 -7.32
C PHE A 127 -29.82 5.38 -7.57
N ALA A 128 -30.80 6.21 -7.20
CA ALA A 128 -30.71 7.67 -7.35
C ALA A 128 -29.66 8.34 -6.45
N ASP A 129 -29.38 7.76 -5.28
CA ASP A 129 -28.48 8.32 -4.27
C ASP A 129 -27.43 7.29 -3.83
N ALA A 130 -26.20 7.76 -3.61
CA ALA A 130 -25.10 6.98 -3.07
C ALA A 130 -24.23 7.83 -2.12
N THR A 131 -23.67 7.19 -1.10
CA THR A 131 -22.58 7.71 -0.25
C THR A 131 -21.58 6.60 0.05
N PHE A 132 -20.35 6.96 0.42
CA PHE A 132 -19.31 5.98 0.73
C PHE A 132 -18.69 6.26 2.10
N GLU A 133 -18.51 5.23 2.91
CA GLU A 133 -17.83 5.28 4.20
C GLU A 133 -16.64 4.33 4.20
N ALA A 134 -15.54 4.75 4.83
CA ALA A 134 -14.37 3.91 4.98
C ALA A 134 -13.60 4.10 6.28
N ALA A 135 -13.08 2.97 6.76
CA ALA A 135 -11.86 2.87 7.53
C ALA A 135 -11.07 1.70 6.92
N TYR A 136 -10.10 2.01 6.05
CA TYR A 136 -9.39 1.01 5.26
C TYR A 136 -8.88 -0.15 6.14
N PRO A 137 -9.10 -1.43 5.78
CA PRO A 137 -9.51 -1.94 4.47
C PRO A 137 -11.03 -2.13 4.28
N PHE A 138 -11.87 -1.55 5.15
CA PHE A 138 -13.32 -1.66 5.07
C PHE A 138 -13.91 -0.51 4.23
N GLY A 139 -14.68 -0.86 3.20
CA GLY A 139 -15.44 0.08 2.37
C GLY A 139 -16.94 -0.23 2.41
N GLN A 140 -17.76 0.80 2.59
CA GLN A 140 -19.21 0.69 2.67
C GLN A 140 -19.85 1.68 1.70
N VAL A 141 -20.72 1.22 0.80
CA VAL A 141 -21.50 2.07 -0.10
C VAL A 141 -22.95 2.00 0.33
N HIS A 142 -23.55 3.13 0.67
CA HIS A 142 -24.98 3.19 0.97
C HIS A 142 -25.75 3.65 -0.25
N LEU A 143 -26.66 2.80 -0.72
CA LEU A 143 -27.49 3.02 -1.89
C LEU A 143 -28.95 3.21 -1.45
N SER A 144 -29.58 4.27 -1.95
CA SER A 144 -30.99 4.52 -1.70
C SER A 144 -31.69 5.14 -2.91
N ASP A 145 -32.97 4.81 -3.04
CA ASP A 145 -33.85 5.39 -4.04
C ASP A 145 -35.27 5.43 -3.44
N ARG A 146 -35.98 6.56 -3.60
CA ARG A 146 -37.35 6.70 -3.11
C ARG A 146 -38.36 5.85 -3.87
N GLN A 147 -38.03 5.41 -5.08
CA GLN A 147 -38.88 4.58 -5.92
C GLN A 147 -38.70 3.09 -5.64
N LEU A 148 -37.64 2.69 -4.94
CA LEU A 148 -37.36 1.30 -4.62
C LEU A 148 -37.84 0.94 -3.20
N PRO A 149 -38.36 -0.28 -2.99
CA PRO A 149 -38.85 -0.75 -1.69
C PRO A 149 -37.70 -1.24 -0.79
N VAL A 150 -36.46 -0.90 -1.13
CA VAL A 150 -35.25 -1.36 -0.46
C VAL A 150 -34.21 -0.25 -0.34
N LYS A 151 -33.40 -0.33 0.71
CA LYS A 151 -32.09 0.34 0.82
C LYS A 151 -31.01 -0.72 0.87
N VAL A 152 -29.84 -0.44 0.30
CA VAL A 152 -28.75 -1.42 0.27
C VAL A 152 -27.47 -0.80 0.80
N THR A 153 -26.77 -1.52 1.68
CA THR A 153 -25.37 -1.23 2.00
C THR A 153 -24.48 -2.30 1.36
N VAL A 154 -23.61 -1.89 0.45
CA VAL A 154 -22.58 -2.74 -0.15
C VAL A 154 -21.34 -2.67 0.74
N LYS A 155 -20.94 -3.80 1.29
CA LYS A 155 -19.77 -3.96 2.17
C LYS A 155 -18.68 -4.74 1.44
N GLY A 156 -17.52 -4.13 1.23
CA GLY A 156 -16.36 -4.77 0.61
C GLY A 156 -15.13 -4.71 1.52
N PHE A 157 -14.46 -5.85 1.70
CA PHE A 157 -13.15 -5.89 2.35
C PHE A 157 -12.31 -7.11 1.91
N ASN A 158 -11.03 -7.08 2.26
CA ASN A 158 -10.22 -8.29 2.37
C ASN A 158 -9.29 -8.15 3.60
N PRO A 159 -8.92 -9.27 4.26
CA PRO A 159 -8.19 -9.25 5.52
C PRO A 159 -6.92 -8.40 5.51
N LEU A 160 -6.70 -7.63 6.58
CA LEU A 160 -5.45 -6.91 6.83
C LEU A 160 -5.09 -7.08 8.30
N VAL A 161 -4.16 -7.98 8.57
CA VAL A 161 -3.79 -8.37 9.92
C VAL A 161 -2.29 -8.13 10.13
N PRO A 162 -1.89 -7.03 10.77
CA PRO A 162 -0.49 -6.75 11.04
C PRO A 162 0.17 -7.89 11.84
N GLY A 163 1.44 -8.14 11.54
CA GLY A 163 2.22 -9.28 12.04
C GLY A 163 1.93 -10.60 11.31
N ASP A 164 1.02 -10.61 10.33
CA ASP A 164 0.56 -11.83 9.65
C ASP A 164 0.39 -11.59 8.15
N ALA A 165 1.52 -11.69 7.44
CA ALA A 165 1.58 -11.48 6.00
C ALA A 165 0.79 -12.54 5.20
N ASP A 166 0.57 -13.72 5.78
CA ASP A 166 -0.15 -14.81 5.14
C ASP A 166 -1.66 -14.63 5.25
N ALA A 167 -2.18 -14.19 6.40
CA ALA A 167 -3.57 -13.76 6.54
C ALA A 167 -3.87 -12.51 5.70
N SER A 168 -2.90 -11.59 5.59
CA SER A 168 -3.03 -10.35 4.81
C SER A 168 -2.79 -10.54 3.30
N GLY A 169 -2.34 -11.73 2.88
CA GLY A 169 -1.94 -12.09 1.52
C GLY A 169 -2.95 -12.98 0.78
N MET A 170 -4.24 -12.87 1.09
CA MET A 170 -5.27 -13.75 0.53
C MET A 170 -5.82 -13.26 -0.82
N PRO A 171 -5.91 -14.12 -1.86
CA PRO A 171 -6.43 -13.77 -3.19
C PRO A 171 -7.96 -13.79 -3.22
N ILE A 172 -8.60 -12.90 -2.45
CA ILE A 172 -10.06 -12.84 -2.29
C ILE A 172 -10.57 -11.40 -2.25
N ALA A 173 -11.78 -11.16 -2.75
CA ALA A 173 -12.60 -10.01 -2.40
C ALA A 173 -13.89 -10.52 -1.74
N VAL A 174 -14.18 -10.04 -0.53
CA VAL A 174 -15.39 -10.39 0.22
C VAL A 174 -16.42 -9.29 0.04
N LEU A 175 -17.60 -9.64 -0.46
CA LEU A 175 -18.68 -8.70 -0.76
C LEU A 175 -19.95 -9.13 -0.02
N ALA A 176 -20.53 -8.23 0.75
CA ALA A 176 -21.83 -8.41 1.39
C ALA A 176 -22.79 -7.29 0.98
N TYR A 177 -24.03 -7.67 0.69
CA TYR A 177 -25.10 -6.74 0.36
C TYR A 177 -26.14 -6.83 1.48
N GLU A 178 -26.16 -5.83 2.36
CA GLU A 178 -27.17 -5.70 3.41
C GLU A 178 -28.39 -4.98 2.84
N VAL A 179 -29.45 -5.74 2.56
CA VAL A 179 -30.68 -5.23 1.96
C VAL A 179 -31.73 -5.03 3.04
N THR A 180 -32.14 -3.78 3.24
CA THR A 180 -33.18 -3.40 4.18
C THR A 180 -34.49 -3.18 3.45
N ASN A 181 -35.53 -3.91 3.83
CA ASN A 181 -36.89 -3.72 3.35
C ASN A 181 -37.49 -2.46 4.00
N THR A 182 -37.88 -1.47 3.19
CA THR A 182 -38.43 -0.20 3.69
C THR A 182 -39.95 -0.20 3.81
N THR A 183 -40.60 -1.32 3.51
CA THR A 183 -42.06 -1.47 3.49
C THR A 183 -42.57 -2.19 4.74
N ASP A 184 -43.90 -2.21 4.88
CA ASP A 184 -44.64 -2.90 5.94
C ASP A 184 -45.02 -4.34 5.56
N ARG A 185 -44.55 -4.85 4.42
CA ARG A 185 -44.83 -6.21 3.92
C ARG A 185 -43.55 -6.95 3.55
N PRO A 186 -43.55 -8.30 3.58
CA PRO A 186 -42.40 -9.07 3.10
C PRO A 186 -42.09 -8.80 1.62
N LEU A 187 -40.80 -8.81 1.26
CA LEU A 187 -40.31 -8.74 -0.12
C LEU A 187 -39.61 -10.03 -0.51
N GLU A 188 -39.83 -10.51 -1.72
CA GLU A 188 -38.90 -11.43 -2.35
C GLU A 188 -37.74 -10.62 -2.95
N VAL A 189 -36.51 -10.91 -2.52
CA VAL A 189 -35.32 -10.20 -2.97
C VAL A 189 -34.29 -11.20 -3.48
N ALA A 190 -33.71 -10.92 -4.65
CA ALA A 190 -32.54 -11.65 -5.14
C ALA A 190 -31.40 -10.68 -5.44
N VAL A 191 -30.17 -11.08 -5.08
CA VAL A 191 -28.94 -10.40 -5.48
C VAL A 191 -28.17 -11.32 -6.41
N CYS A 192 -27.70 -10.80 -7.54
CA CYS A 192 -27.00 -11.56 -8.55
C CYS A 192 -25.67 -10.90 -8.93
N GLY A 193 -24.56 -11.65 -8.86
CA GLY A 193 -23.29 -11.28 -9.47
C GLY A 193 -23.16 -11.87 -10.87
N SER A 194 -22.75 -11.08 -11.85
CA SER A 194 -22.60 -11.50 -13.25
C SER A 194 -21.28 -11.03 -13.83
N MET A 195 -20.58 -11.92 -14.54
CA MET A 195 -19.32 -11.59 -15.20
C MET A 195 -19.04 -12.49 -16.40
N ARG A 196 -18.36 -11.94 -17.42
CA ARG A 196 -17.78 -12.75 -18.49
C ARG A 196 -16.54 -13.47 -17.99
N ASN A 197 -16.29 -14.67 -18.50
CA ASN A 197 -15.03 -15.35 -18.25
C ASN A 197 -13.91 -14.71 -19.07
N PHE A 198 -13.20 -13.79 -18.44
CA PHE A 198 -12.18 -12.96 -19.08
C PHE A 198 -10.76 -13.50 -18.96
N ILE A 199 -10.58 -14.79 -18.61
CA ILE A 199 -9.25 -15.43 -18.59
C ILE A 199 -8.59 -15.25 -19.96
N GLY A 200 -7.31 -14.86 -19.96
CA GLY A 200 -6.59 -14.46 -21.18
C GLY A 200 -6.73 -12.98 -21.56
N LYS A 201 -7.62 -12.20 -20.94
CA LYS A 201 -7.84 -10.76 -21.20
C LYS A 201 -7.44 -9.91 -20.00
N ASP A 202 -6.14 -9.83 -19.73
CA ASP A 202 -5.56 -9.01 -18.65
C ASP A 202 -5.45 -7.51 -18.99
N GLY A 203 -5.77 -7.14 -20.24
CA GLY A 203 -5.69 -5.78 -20.74
C GLY A 203 -4.37 -5.43 -21.47
N SER A 204 -3.39 -6.34 -21.45
CA SER A 204 -2.11 -6.16 -22.15
C SER A 204 -2.23 -6.41 -23.66
N LYS A 205 -3.08 -7.34 -24.05
CA LYS A 205 -3.39 -7.67 -25.45
C LYS A 205 -4.72 -7.06 -25.86
N PHE A 206 -4.70 -6.31 -26.95
CA PHE A 206 -5.91 -5.68 -27.47
C PHE A 206 -5.80 -5.44 -28.97
N ARG A 207 -6.96 -5.22 -29.59
CA ARG A 207 -7.07 -4.62 -30.92
C ARG A 207 -7.94 -3.37 -30.83
N THR A 208 -7.87 -2.55 -31.86
CA THR A 208 -8.76 -1.41 -32.02
C THR A 208 -9.79 -1.74 -33.10
N ASP A 209 -11.05 -1.39 -32.87
CA ASP A 209 -12.08 -1.51 -33.91
C ASP A 209 -12.10 -0.27 -34.85
N TRP A 210 -13.10 -0.20 -35.73
CA TRP A 210 -13.21 0.91 -36.69
C TRP A 210 -13.55 2.26 -36.05
N LYS A 211 -14.09 2.28 -34.82
CA LYS A 211 -14.44 3.49 -34.06
C LYS A 211 -13.26 4.01 -33.25
N GLY A 212 -12.20 3.22 -33.10
CA GLY A 212 -11.11 3.53 -32.18
C GLY A 212 -11.27 2.85 -30.82
N ASP A 213 -12.25 1.97 -30.63
CA ASP A 213 -12.51 1.36 -29.33
C ASP A 213 -11.44 0.34 -28.98
N TYR A 214 -11.06 0.36 -27.71
CA TYR A 214 -10.19 -0.63 -27.11
C TYR A 214 -10.95 -1.97 -26.94
N ILE A 215 -10.51 -3.00 -27.67
CA ILE A 215 -11.06 -4.36 -27.58
C ILE A 215 -10.02 -5.30 -26.96
N PRO A 216 -10.15 -5.68 -25.67
CA PRO A 216 -9.23 -6.64 -25.07
C PRO A 216 -9.36 -8.01 -25.74
N THR A 217 -8.24 -8.67 -25.98
CA THR A 217 -8.16 -9.98 -26.66
C THR A 217 -7.35 -10.97 -25.84
N GLY A 218 -7.47 -12.26 -26.17
CA GLY A 218 -6.65 -13.32 -25.58
C GLY A 218 -7.45 -14.45 -24.93
N ALA A 219 -8.74 -14.22 -24.62
CA ALA A 219 -9.65 -15.31 -24.26
C ALA A 219 -9.75 -16.35 -25.40
N LYS A 220 -9.75 -17.62 -25.01
CA LYS A 220 -9.81 -18.75 -25.95
C LYS A 220 -10.31 -19.99 -25.22
N ASP A 221 -11.40 -20.56 -25.70
CA ASP A 221 -12.10 -21.72 -25.14
C ASP A 221 -12.25 -21.65 -23.61
N ASN A 222 -12.72 -20.50 -23.12
CA ASN A 222 -12.96 -20.32 -21.69
C ASN A 222 -14.22 -21.06 -21.29
N LYS A 223 -14.20 -21.69 -20.11
CA LYS A 223 -15.27 -22.55 -19.58
C LYS A 223 -15.70 -22.11 -18.20
N ASN A 224 -17.00 -22.25 -17.94
CA ASN A 224 -17.61 -21.96 -16.65
C ASN A 224 -18.27 -23.23 -16.12
N GLN A 225 -18.07 -23.51 -14.84
CA GLN A 225 -18.63 -24.69 -14.18
C GLN A 225 -19.30 -24.28 -12.88
N PHE A 226 -20.55 -24.70 -12.66
CA PHE A 226 -21.13 -24.62 -11.33
C PHE A 226 -20.60 -25.77 -10.45
N ARG A 227 -20.19 -25.44 -9.22
CA ARG A 227 -19.67 -26.39 -8.25
C ARG A 227 -20.39 -26.20 -6.91
N LYS A 228 -20.53 -27.28 -6.15
CA LYS A 228 -21.06 -27.30 -4.78
C LYS A 228 -20.26 -28.28 -3.94
N LYS A 229 -19.54 -27.77 -2.94
CA LYS A 229 -18.63 -28.57 -2.10
C LYS A 229 -18.33 -27.81 -0.81
N ASN A 230 -18.17 -28.53 0.31
CA ASN A 230 -17.70 -27.98 1.59
C ASN A 230 -18.46 -26.73 2.10
N GLY A 231 -19.79 -26.70 1.93
CA GLY A 231 -20.62 -25.56 2.35
C GLY A 231 -20.53 -24.33 1.45
N LEU A 232 -19.82 -24.44 0.32
CA LEU A 232 -19.76 -23.43 -0.73
C LEU A 232 -20.47 -23.93 -1.98
N GLN A 233 -21.09 -23.00 -2.70
CA GLN A 233 -21.56 -23.23 -4.06
C GLN A 233 -21.38 -21.97 -4.92
N GLY A 234 -21.17 -22.17 -6.21
CA GLY A 234 -20.94 -21.05 -7.12
C GLY A 234 -20.26 -21.44 -8.42
N LEU A 235 -19.71 -20.44 -9.08
CA LEU A 235 -19.13 -20.53 -10.41
C LEU A 235 -17.62 -20.65 -10.32
N TYR A 236 -17.05 -21.61 -11.04
CA TYR A 236 -15.63 -21.76 -11.29
C TYR A 236 -15.34 -21.49 -12.76
N LEU A 237 -14.48 -20.50 -13.02
CA LEU A 237 -14.12 -20.00 -14.34
C LEU A 237 -12.68 -20.45 -14.64
N TYR A 238 -12.49 -21.13 -15.76
CA TYR A 238 -11.19 -21.62 -16.24
C TYR A 238 -11.10 -21.51 -17.77
N SER A 239 -9.98 -21.94 -18.36
CA SER A 239 -9.79 -21.98 -19.81
C SER A 239 -9.08 -23.25 -20.24
N ASP A 240 -9.60 -23.89 -21.29
CA ASP A 240 -8.96 -25.03 -21.97
C ASP A 240 -8.10 -24.58 -23.17
N GLY A 241 -8.24 -23.32 -23.61
CA GLY A 241 -7.62 -22.82 -24.84
C GLY A 241 -6.51 -21.78 -24.66
N VAL A 242 -6.48 -21.05 -23.55
CA VAL A 242 -5.40 -20.10 -23.23
C VAL A 242 -4.11 -20.87 -22.92
N ASP A 243 -2.98 -20.45 -23.48
CA ASP A 243 -1.68 -21.08 -23.23
C ASP A 243 -1.37 -21.10 -21.72
N LYS A 244 -1.01 -22.27 -21.18
CA LYS A 244 -0.70 -22.47 -19.76
C LYS A 244 0.48 -21.64 -19.27
N ASN A 245 1.32 -21.11 -20.15
CA ASN A 245 2.43 -20.20 -19.84
C ASN A 245 2.08 -18.72 -20.09
N ASP A 246 0.86 -18.42 -20.54
CA ASP A 246 0.43 -17.03 -20.73
C ASP A 246 0.34 -16.32 -19.37
N PRO A 247 0.82 -15.06 -19.23
CA PRO A 247 0.68 -14.29 -17.99
C PRO A 247 -0.76 -14.13 -17.50
N ALA A 248 -1.74 -14.19 -18.41
CA ALA A 248 -3.17 -14.09 -18.13
C ALA A 248 -3.87 -15.46 -17.97
N TYR A 249 -3.13 -16.57 -18.00
CA TYR A 249 -3.66 -17.90 -17.68
C TYR A 249 -3.83 -18.07 -16.17
N GLY A 250 -4.97 -18.63 -15.78
CA GLY A 250 -5.33 -18.81 -14.39
C GLY A 250 -6.79 -19.21 -14.25
N THR A 251 -7.35 -18.97 -13.06
CA THR A 251 -8.72 -19.35 -12.70
C THR A 251 -9.35 -18.28 -11.81
N VAL A 252 -10.68 -18.20 -11.83
CA VAL A 252 -11.49 -17.30 -10.99
C VAL A 252 -12.66 -18.09 -10.41
N ALA A 253 -13.11 -17.77 -9.20
CA ALA A 253 -14.35 -18.32 -8.67
C ALA A 253 -15.21 -17.24 -8.03
N LEU A 254 -16.51 -17.27 -8.30
CA LEU A 254 -17.53 -16.46 -7.63
C LEU A 254 -18.43 -17.40 -6.84
N THR A 255 -18.37 -17.32 -5.51
CA THR A 255 -19.00 -18.32 -4.62
C THR A 255 -19.86 -17.67 -3.53
N THR A 256 -20.74 -18.46 -2.93
CA THR A 256 -21.57 -18.08 -1.78
C THR A 256 -21.67 -19.24 -0.77
N GLN A 257 -21.92 -18.91 0.50
CA GLN A 257 -22.27 -19.87 1.56
C GLN A 257 -23.79 -20.04 1.72
N ALA A 258 -24.61 -19.31 0.97
CA ALA A 258 -26.06 -19.47 0.98
C ALA A 258 -26.43 -20.93 0.62
N VAL A 259 -27.33 -21.54 1.38
CA VAL A 259 -27.75 -22.94 1.20
C VAL A 259 -28.99 -23.10 0.33
N GLU A 260 -29.89 -22.12 0.39
CA GLU A 260 -31.18 -22.06 -0.29
C GLU A 260 -31.25 -20.83 -1.19
N GLY A 261 -32.18 -20.85 -2.16
CA GLY A 261 -32.41 -19.75 -3.08
C GLY A 261 -31.24 -19.46 -4.03
N VAL A 262 -30.30 -20.41 -4.19
CA VAL A 262 -29.16 -20.25 -5.10
C VAL A 262 -29.55 -20.73 -6.49
N THR A 263 -29.50 -19.82 -7.45
CA THR A 263 -29.66 -20.13 -8.88
C THR A 263 -28.44 -19.63 -9.65
N TYR A 264 -28.19 -20.20 -10.82
CA TYR A 264 -27.00 -19.87 -11.59
C TYR A 264 -27.23 -20.07 -13.08
N ARG A 265 -26.32 -19.48 -13.85
CA ARG A 265 -26.10 -19.87 -15.24
C ARG A 265 -24.61 -19.81 -15.57
N THR A 266 -24.12 -20.77 -16.34
CA THR A 266 -22.72 -20.86 -16.77
C THR A 266 -22.47 -20.18 -18.12
N SER A 267 -23.53 -19.84 -18.86
CA SER A 267 -23.45 -19.14 -20.13
C SER A 267 -24.64 -18.21 -20.36
N SER A 268 -24.60 -17.47 -21.47
CA SER A 268 -25.70 -16.65 -21.98
C SER A 268 -25.93 -16.94 -23.46
N ARG A 269 -26.90 -16.26 -24.07
CA ARG A 269 -27.00 -16.22 -25.54
C ARG A 269 -25.75 -15.58 -26.14
N ALA A 270 -25.41 -15.99 -27.37
CA ALA A 270 -24.33 -15.41 -28.15
C ALA A 270 -24.39 -13.88 -28.11
N ASP A 271 -23.28 -13.24 -27.76
CA ASP A 271 -23.27 -11.81 -27.50
C ASP A 271 -23.12 -10.96 -28.76
N ASN A 272 -24.03 -11.17 -29.71
CA ASN A 272 -24.20 -10.31 -30.87
C ASN A 272 -25.15 -9.18 -30.51
N TRP A 273 -24.72 -7.93 -30.71
CA TRP A 273 -25.52 -6.74 -30.39
C TRP A 273 -25.96 -6.65 -28.91
N ASN A 274 -25.09 -7.03 -27.96
CA ASN A 274 -25.37 -7.05 -26.52
C ASN A 274 -26.50 -8.01 -26.10
N ASN A 275 -26.79 -9.04 -26.90
CA ASN A 275 -27.82 -10.04 -26.56
C ASN A 275 -27.47 -10.86 -25.31
N GLY A 276 -26.19 -10.97 -24.95
CA GLY A 276 -25.76 -11.69 -23.76
C GLY A 276 -26.25 -11.03 -22.46
N ILE A 277 -26.18 -9.69 -22.40
CA ILE A 277 -26.68 -8.89 -21.27
C ILE A 277 -28.20 -8.69 -21.32
N LEU A 278 -28.81 -8.56 -22.51
CA LEU A 278 -30.28 -8.53 -22.61
C LEU A 278 -30.88 -9.84 -22.10
N ASN A 279 -30.29 -10.98 -22.49
CA ASN A 279 -30.74 -12.28 -22.02
C ASN A 279 -30.55 -12.48 -20.52
N PHE A 280 -29.52 -11.88 -19.92
CA PHE A 280 -29.41 -11.80 -18.46
C PHE A 280 -30.58 -11.05 -17.86
N TRP A 281 -30.82 -9.85 -18.38
CA TRP A 281 -31.77 -8.91 -17.79
C TRP A 281 -33.18 -9.45 -17.82
N ASP A 282 -33.61 -10.04 -18.93
CA ASP A 282 -34.95 -10.62 -19.08
C ASP A 282 -35.18 -11.82 -18.15
N ASP A 283 -34.17 -12.69 -18.02
CA ASP A 283 -34.22 -13.89 -17.17
C ASP A 283 -34.30 -13.48 -15.68
N PHE A 284 -33.33 -12.70 -15.22
CA PHE A 284 -33.27 -12.28 -13.81
C PHE A 284 -34.44 -11.35 -13.41
N SER A 285 -34.94 -10.53 -14.33
CA SER A 285 -36.06 -9.62 -14.03
C SER A 285 -37.42 -10.30 -14.00
N ALA A 286 -37.55 -11.53 -14.54
CA ALA A 286 -38.81 -12.24 -14.52
C ALA A 286 -39.22 -12.61 -13.09
N ASP A 287 -38.28 -13.18 -12.32
CA ASP A 287 -38.57 -13.80 -11.03
C ASP A 287 -37.41 -13.74 -10.01
N GLY A 288 -36.31 -13.07 -10.35
CA GLY A 288 -35.10 -13.03 -9.52
C GLY A 288 -34.29 -14.34 -9.54
N GLU A 289 -34.59 -15.25 -10.46
CA GLU A 289 -33.89 -16.52 -10.62
C GLU A 289 -33.09 -16.53 -11.94
N LEU A 290 -32.29 -17.58 -12.15
CA LEU A 290 -31.42 -17.72 -13.32
C LEU A 290 -31.65 -19.09 -13.93
N THR A 291 -31.84 -19.10 -15.24
CA THR A 291 -32.07 -20.31 -16.01
C THR A 291 -30.77 -20.77 -16.67
N GLU A 292 -30.31 -21.98 -16.32
CA GLU A 292 -29.11 -22.55 -16.93
C GLU A 292 -29.26 -22.77 -18.44
N ARG A 293 -28.14 -22.68 -19.17
CA ARG A 293 -28.11 -22.84 -20.63
C ARG A 293 -27.52 -24.19 -21.02
N ASP A 294 -28.16 -24.84 -22.00
CA ASP A 294 -27.73 -26.15 -22.51
C ASP A 294 -26.43 -26.09 -23.34
N ARG A 295 -26.06 -24.90 -23.83
CA ARG A 295 -24.89 -24.69 -24.68
C ARG A 295 -24.15 -23.40 -24.36
N GLN A 296 -22.84 -23.45 -24.54
CA GLN A 296 -21.95 -22.30 -24.57
C GLN A 296 -21.82 -21.80 -26.02
N GLU A 297 -21.97 -20.50 -26.22
CA GLU A 297 -21.91 -19.87 -27.56
C GLU A 297 -20.64 -19.05 -27.77
N ASP A 298 -20.19 -18.35 -26.72
CA ASP A 298 -19.04 -17.44 -26.79
C ASP A 298 -17.75 -18.12 -26.29
N GLU A 299 -16.61 -17.59 -26.74
CA GLU A 299 -15.27 -17.95 -26.24
C GLU A 299 -15.02 -17.48 -24.80
N ASP A 300 -15.73 -16.42 -24.37
CA ASP A 300 -15.68 -15.79 -23.04
C ASP A 300 -17.08 -15.72 -22.41
N PRO A 301 -17.71 -16.88 -22.12
CA PRO A 301 -19.11 -16.96 -21.72
C PRO A 301 -19.42 -16.13 -20.47
N MET A 302 -20.57 -15.46 -20.47
CA MET A 302 -21.12 -14.75 -19.31
C MET A 302 -21.75 -15.74 -18.33
N ALA A 303 -21.24 -15.79 -17.10
CA ALA A 303 -21.84 -16.55 -16.01
C ALA A 303 -22.45 -15.63 -14.95
N SER A 304 -23.48 -16.11 -14.29
CA SER A 304 -24.20 -15.36 -13.26
C SER A 304 -24.58 -16.28 -12.09
N LEU A 305 -24.48 -15.76 -10.86
CA LEU A 305 -24.82 -16.46 -9.61
C LEU A 305 -25.76 -15.56 -8.81
N ALA A 306 -26.95 -16.06 -8.50
CA ALA A 306 -27.96 -15.35 -7.74
C ALA A 306 -28.27 -16.06 -6.42
N VAL A 307 -28.61 -15.27 -5.41
CA VAL A 307 -29.12 -15.72 -4.11
C VAL A 307 -30.43 -14.99 -3.86
N LYS A 308 -31.51 -15.74 -3.64
CA LYS A 308 -32.87 -15.25 -3.38
C LYS A 308 -33.29 -15.54 -1.94
N LYS A 309 -33.82 -14.52 -1.26
CA LYS A 309 -34.29 -14.58 0.14
C LYS A 309 -35.60 -13.80 0.26
N THR A 310 -36.42 -14.16 1.26
CA THR A 310 -37.55 -13.32 1.68
C THR A 310 -37.07 -12.36 2.77
N VAL A 311 -37.27 -11.06 2.58
CA VAL A 311 -36.90 -10.03 3.56
C VAL A 311 -38.15 -9.52 4.26
N GLY A 312 -38.23 -9.72 5.58
CA GLY A 312 -39.38 -9.29 6.39
C GLY A 312 -39.58 -7.77 6.42
N PRO A 313 -40.78 -7.27 6.79
CA PRO A 313 -41.07 -5.84 6.92
C PRO A 313 -40.07 -5.12 7.84
N GLY A 314 -39.45 -4.03 7.38
CA GLY A 314 -38.47 -3.28 8.17
C GLY A 314 -37.17 -4.01 8.50
N SER A 315 -37.01 -5.27 8.08
CA SER A 315 -35.86 -6.11 8.38
C SER A 315 -34.74 -5.95 7.36
N THR A 316 -33.54 -6.33 7.78
CA THR A 316 -32.35 -6.40 6.92
C THR A 316 -31.90 -7.85 6.75
N GLU A 317 -31.68 -8.28 5.52
CA GLU A 317 -31.02 -9.55 5.20
C GLU A 317 -29.70 -9.31 4.46
N THR A 318 -28.74 -10.19 4.68
CA THR A 318 -27.40 -10.11 4.06
C THR A 318 -27.28 -11.12 2.93
N PHE A 319 -26.76 -10.70 1.79
CA PHE A 319 -26.38 -11.57 0.67
C PHE A 319 -24.87 -11.53 0.49
N THR A 320 -24.20 -12.66 0.69
CA THR A 320 -22.73 -12.74 0.72
C THR A 320 -22.16 -13.44 -0.50
N PHE A 321 -21.13 -12.82 -1.11
CA PHE A 321 -20.38 -13.36 -2.24
C PHE A 321 -18.87 -13.26 -2.00
N TYR A 322 -18.14 -14.25 -2.49
CA TYR A 322 -16.69 -14.32 -2.45
C TYR A 322 -16.15 -14.46 -3.86
N LEU A 323 -15.28 -13.52 -4.24
CA LEU A 323 -14.54 -13.58 -5.49
C LEU A 323 -13.11 -13.98 -5.18
N THR A 324 -12.68 -15.16 -5.61
CA THR A 324 -11.29 -15.65 -5.46
C THR A 324 -10.63 -15.84 -6.82
N TRP A 325 -9.29 -15.82 -6.84
CA TRP A 325 -8.54 -15.96 -8.08
C TRP A 325 -7.21 -16.69 -7.92
N ASN A 326 -6.72 -17.25 -9.03
CA ASN A 326 -5.37 -17.79 -9.13
C ASN A 326 -4.73 -17.56 -10.49
N PHE A 327 -3.65 -16.76 -10.54
CA PHE A 327 -2.91 -16.43 -11.75
C PHE A 327 -1.41 -16.67 -11.54
N PRO A 328 -0.89 -17.89 -11.79
CA PRO A 328 0.47 -18.25 -11.40
C PRO A 328 1.56 -17.57 -12.22
N ASN A 329 1.28 -17.08 -13.43
CA ASN A 329 2.30 -16.74 -14.42
C ASN A 329 2.81 -15.29 -14.39
N ARG A 330 3.10 -14.75 -13.20
CA ARG A 330 3.63 -13.38 -13.10
C ARG A 330 5.02 -13.29 -13.75
N LYS A 331 5.20 -12.28 -14.60
CA LYS A 331 6.52 -11.86 -15.13
C LYS A 331 7.06 -10.61 -14.43
N ALA A 332 6.19 -9.66 -14.08
CA ALA A 332 6.58 -8.33 -13.60
C ALA A 332 7.54 -7.64 -14.60
N TRP A 333 8.77 -7.31 -14.20
CA TRP A 333 9.81 -6.77 -15.08
C TRP A 333 10.81 -7.82 -15.60
N SER A 334 10.52 -9.10 -15.43
CA SER A 334 11.31 -10.20 -15.99
C SER A 334 10.86 -10.56 -17.40
N GLU A 335 11.78 -11.06 -18.23
CA GLU A 335 11.46 -11.68 -19.52
C GLU A 335 10.76 -13.05 -19.34
N THR A 336 11.06 -13.72 -18.23
CA THR A 336 10.56 -15.06 -17.86
C THR A 336 9.55 -15.00 -16.72
N ILE A 337 8.77 -16.09 -16.56
CA ILE A 337 7.81 -16.22 -15.46
C ILE A 337 8.58 -16.36 -14.14
N VAL A 338 8.31 -15.46 -13.20
CA VAL A 338 8.84 -15.49 -11.83
C VAL A 338 7.87 -16.10 -10.83
N GLY A 339 6.57 -16.05 -11.11
CA GLY A 339 5.54 -16.69 -10.30
C GLY A 339 4.97 -15.82 -9.16
N ASN A 340 4.00 -16.37 -8.43
CA ASN A 340 3.38 -15.76 -7.26
C ASN A 340 3.44 -16.68 -6.03
N TYR A 341 3.65 -16.12 -4.85
CA TYR A 341 3.61 -16.85 -3.58
C TYR A 341 2.25 -17.50 -3.31
N TYR A 342 1.15 -16.78 -3.49
CA TYR A 342 -0.17 -17.30 -3.14
C TYR A 342 -0.57 -18.50 -4.03
N SER A 343 -0.05 -18.58 -5.26
CA SER A 343 -0.25 -19.73 -6.16
C SER A 343 0.52 -21.00 -5.72
N THR A 344 1.48 -20.90 -4.78
CA THR A 344 2.10 -22.09 -4.16
C THR A 344 1.24 -22.64 -3.02
N ARG A 345 0.35 -21.81 -2.46
CA ARG A 345 -0.56 -22.18 -1.36
C ARG A 345 -1.91 -22.67 -1.86
N PHE A 346 -2.37 -22.12 -2.97
CA PHE A 346 -3.65 -22.45 -3.58
C PHE A 346 -3.40 -22.89 -5.03
N PRO A 347 -3.75 -24.10 -5.43
CA PRO A 347 -3.58 -24.56 -6.82
C PRO A 347 -4.49 -23.84 -7.81
N ASP A 348 -5.72 -23.51 -7.40
CA ASP A 348 -6.70 -22.79 -8.21
C ASP A 348 -7.61 -21.90 -7.35
N ALA A 349 -8.48 -21.12 -8.00
CA ALA A 349 -9.39 -20.18 -7.34
C ALA A 349 -10.48 -20.88 -6.49
N TRP A 350 -10.93 -22.08 -6.87
CA TRP A 350 -11.92 -22.84 -6.10
C TRP A 350 -11.30 -23.36 -4.80
N GLU A 351 -10.11 -23.96 -4.88
CA GLU A 351 -9.36 -24.41 -3.70
C GLU A 351 -8.98 -23.23 -2.79
N ALA A 352 -8.68 -22.06 -3.36
CA ALA A 352 -8.52 -20.84 -2.57
C ALA A 352 -9.81 -20.50 -1.80
N ALA A 353 -10.99 -20.56 -2.44
CA ALA A 353 -12.26 -20.32 -1.75
C ALA A 353 -12.52 -21.35 -0.64
N GLU A 354 -12.32 -22.64 -0.90
CA GLU A 354 -12.50 -23.71 0.10
C GLU A 354 -11.59 -23.51 1.32
N ALA A 355 -10.36 -23.06 1.11
CA ALA A 355 -9.41 -22.83 2.19
C ALA A 355 -9.65 -21.52 2.95
N ILE A 356 -10.00 -20.44 2.26
CA ILE A 356 -10.04 -19.08 2.82
C ILE A 356 -11.38 -18.77 3.48
N VAL A 357 -12.50 -19.10 2.83
CA VAL A 357 -13.84 -18.65 3.28
C VAL A 357 -14.16 -19.07 4.73
N PRO A 358 -13.86 -20.31 5.18
CA PRO A 358 -14.11 -20.70 6.57
C PRO A 358 -13.33 -19.87 7.62
N GLN A 359 -12.25 -19.20 7.21
CA GLN A 359 -11.40 -18.39 8.09
C GLN A 359 -11.82 -16.90 8.12
N ILE A 360 -12.72 -16.48 7.22
CA ILE A 360 -13.14 -15.08 7.09
C ILE A 360 -13.70 -14.49 8.39
N PRO A 361 -14.55 -15.16 9.19
CA PRO A 361 -15.04 -14.59 10.45
C PRO A 361 -13.90 -14.23 11.42
N GLU A 362 -12.88 -15.09 11.51
CA GLU A 362 -11.72 -14.85 12.37
C GLU A 362 -10.84 -13.73 11.82
N MET A 363 -10.57 -13.75 10.51
CA MET A 363 -9.73 -12.74 9.87
C MET A 363 -10.39 -11.35 9.87
N GLU A 364 -11.71 -11.27 9.73
CA GLU A 364 -12.48 -10.04 9.92
C GLU A 364 -12.33 -9.53 11.35
N ARG A 365 -12.51 -10.40 12.36
CA ARG A 365 -12.36 -10.02 13.78
C ARG A 365 -10.96 -9.47 14.07
N GLN A 366 -9.91 -10.09 13.53
CA GLN A 366 -8.54 -9.63 13.71
C GLN A 366 -8.29 -8.29 13.00
N THR A 367 -8.82 -8.13 11.79
CA THR A 367 -8.75 -6.86 11.03
C THR A 367 -9.49 -5.74 11.77
N LEU A 368 -10.69 -6.01 12.30
CA LEU A 368 -11.47 -5.08 13.11
C LEU A 368 -10.74 -4.70 14.40
N SER A 369 -10.12 -5.66 15.08
CA SER A 369 -9.34 -5.39 16.29
C SER A 369 -8.20 -4.39 16.00
N PHE A 370 -7.48 -4.58 14.89
CA PHE A 370 -6.44 -3.64 14.44
C PHE A 370 -7.02 -2.25 14.15
N VAL A 371 -8.04 -2.17 13.29
CA VAL A 371 -8.62 -0.88 12.89
C VAL A 371 -9.23 -0.15 14.09
N HIS A 372 -9.96 -0.83 14.97
CA HIS A 372 -10.51 -0.22 16.18
C HIS A 372 -9.42 0.29 17.13
N ALA A 373 -8.35 -0.48 17.36
CA ALA A 373 -7.24 -0.04 18.19
C ALA A 373 -6.57 1.22 17.61
N PHE A 374 -6.38 1.25 16.29
CA PHE A 374 -5.80 2.39 15.60
C PHE A 374 -6.71 3.64 15.67
N LEU A 375 -8.01 3.49 15.40
CA LEU A 375 -8.96 4.61 15.41
C LEU A 375 -9.22 5.19 16.80
N LYS A 376 -9.17 4.36 17.85
CA LYS A 376 -9.26 4.80 19.25
C LYS A 376 -8.05 5.61 19.71
N SER A 377 -6.96 5.62 18.96
CA SER A 377 -5.76 6.37 19.32
C SER A 377 -6.01 7.89 19.26
N THR A 378 -5.28 8.64 20.07
CA THR A 378 -5.37 10.10 20.23
C THR A 378 -4.74 10.88 19.06
N TYR A 379 -4.31 10.19 17.99
CA TYR A 379 -3.79 10.86 16.79
C TYR A 379 -4.84 11.76 16.13
N PRO A 380 -4.45 12.85 15.46
CA PRO A 380 -5.35 13.64 14.62
C PRO A 380 -5.94 12.79 13.50
N ASP A 381 -7.23 12.98 13.18
CA ASP A 381 -7.92 12.13 12.19
C ASP A 381 -7.30 12.20 10.80
N VAL A 382 -6.74 13.34 10.39
CA VAL A 382 -6.02 13.48 9.11
C VAL A 382 -4.76 12.59 9.05
N VAL A 383 -4.11 12.35 10.20
CA VAL A 383 -2.97 11.43 10.30
C VAL A 383 -3.44 9.98 10.26
N LYS A 384 -4.55 9.67 10.96
CA LYS A 384 -5.17 8.34 10.88
C LYS A 384 -5.57 8.01 9.44
N GLU A 385 -6.15 8.99 8.73
CA GLU A 385 -6.58 8.85 7.34
C GLU A 385 -5.37 8.57 6.45
N ALA A 386 -4.35 9.42 6.50
CA ALA A 386 -3.12 9.25 5.72
C ALA A 386 -2.46 7.88 5.96
N ALA A 387 -2.24 7.53 7.24
CA ALA A 387 -1.54 6.31 7.60
C ALA A 387 -2.32 5.05 7.21
N LEU A 388 -3.64 5.02 7.44
CA LEU A 388 -4.46 3.83 7.18
C LEU A 388 -4.75 3.66 5.69
N PHE A 389 -5.01 4.75 4.96
CA PHE A 389 -5.44 4.67 3.55
C PHE A 389 -4.27 4.37 2.62
N ASN A 390 -3.06 4.85 2.94
CA ASN A 390 -1.86 4.54 2.15
C ASN A 390 -1.39 3.08 2.32
N LEU A 391 -1.94 2.30 3.27
CA LEU A 391 -1.74 0.84 3.31
C LEU A 391 -2.31 0.14 2.07
N ALA A 392 -3.22 0.79 1.34
CA ALA A 392 -3.71 0.32 0.05
C ALA A 392 -2.57 0.07 -0.96
N THR A 393 -1.46 0.79 -0.84
CA THR A 393 -0.27 0.58 -1.69
C THR A 393 0.31 -0.82 -1.54
N LEU A 394 0.38 -1.37 -0.32
CA LEU A 394 0.82 -2.76 -0.06
C LEU A 394 -0.11 -3.82 -0.66
N ARG A 395 -1.30 -3.44 -1.08
CA ARG A 395 -2.30 -4.36 -1.60
C ARG A 395 -2.57 -4.15 -3.08
N SER A 396 -2.08 -3.06 -3.65
CA SER A 396 -2.11 -2.79 -5.09
C SER A 396 -1.08 -3.62 -5.87
N GLN A 397 -1.11 -3.50 -7.20
CA GLN A 397 -0.12 -4.10 -8.08
C GLN A 397 1.30 -3.51 -7.96
N THR A 398 1.50 -2.48 -7.14
CA THR A 398 2.83 -1.97 -6.79
C THR A 398 3.68 -3.07 -6.14
N VAL A 399 3.09 -4.02 -5.41
CA VAL A 399 3.85 -5.06 -4.69
C VAL A 399 3.40 -6.47 -5.08
N PHE A 400 4.32 -7.43 -4.96
CA PHE A 400 4.03 -8.85 -5.07
C PHE A 400 5.02 -9.71 -4.29
N ARG A 401 4.65 -10.97 -4.02
CA ARG A 401 5.54 -11.95 -3.39
C ARG A 401 5.94 -13.00 -4.40
N LEU A 402 7.23 -13.25 -4.55
CA LEU A 402 7.78 -14.36 -5.34
C LEU A 402 7.37 -15.72 -4.74
N PRO A 403 7.43 -16.84 -5.47
CA PRO A 403 7.15 -18.17 -4.91
C PRO A 403 7.94 -18.50 -3.64
N SER A 404 9.13 -17.93 -3.48
CA SER A 404 9.97 -18.03 -2.27
C SER A 404 9.46 -17.23 -1.07
N GLY A 405 8.41 -16.42 -1.24
CA GLY A 405 7.84 -15.54 -0.23
C GLY A 405 8.40 -14.12 -0.20
N HIS A 406 9.52 -13.86 -0.90
CA HIS A 406 10.19 -12.56 -0.94
C HIS A 406 9.28 -11.47 -1.50
N LEU A 407 9.18 -10.35 -0.78
CA LEU A 407 8.45 -9.17 -1.23
C LEU A 407 9.28 -8.42 -2.28
N MET A 408 8.66 -8.17 -3.43
CA MET A 408 9.17 -7.37 -4.53
C MET A 408 8.18 -6.25 -4.83
N GLY A 409 8.66 -5.14 -5.38
CA GLY A 409 7.77 -4.06 -5.77
C GLY A 409 8.29 -3.20 -6.91
N TRP A 410 7.35 -2.55 -7.57
CA TRP A 410 7.59 -1.39 -8.40
C TRP A 410 7.76 -0.16 -7.50
N GLU A 411 8.05 1.00 -8.08
CA GLU A 411 7.90 2.25 -7.33
C GLU A 411 6.43 2.64 -7.19
N GLY A 412 5.64 2.43 -8.25
CA GLY A 412 4.18 2.51 -8.27
C GLY A 412 3.64 1.82 -9.51
N VAL A 413 2.46 2.20 -9.97
CA VAL A 413 1.89 1.65 -11.22
C VAL A 413 1.35 2.73 -12.14
N MET A 414 1.63 2.61 -13.42
CA MET A 414 0.91 3.32 -14.48
C MET A 414 -0.44 2.64 -14.72
N ASP A 415 -1.24 3.16 -15.65
CA ASP A 415 -2.58 2.61 -15.92
C ASP A 415 -2.56 1.13 -16.36
N ARG A 416 -1.48 0.68 -17.01
CA ARG A 416 -1.35 -0.68 -17.60
C ARG A 416 -0.03 -1.38 -17.34
N PHE A 417 0.92 -0.71 -16.69
CA PHE A 417 2.29 -1.22 -16.50
C PHE A 417 2.82 -0.81 -15.14
N GLY A 418 3.76 -1.56 -14.59
CA GLY A 418 4.49 -1.11 -13.40
C GLY A 418 5.28 0.17 -13.69
N SER A 419 5.29 1.10 -12.73
CA SER A 419 6.14 2.29 -12.79
C SER A 419 7.46 1.99 -12.12
N CYS A 420 8.54 1.95 -12.92
CA CYS A 420 9.93 1.74 -12.48
C CYS A 420 10.17 0.43 -11.71
N ALA A 421 11.04 -0.43 -12.23
CA ALA A 421 11.25 -1.78 -11.69
C ALA A 421 12.16 -1.84 -10.44
N GLY A 422 12.04 -2.93 -9.68
CA GLY A 422 13.16 -3.47 -8.91
C GLY A 422 13.28 -3.06 -7.43
N SER A 423 12.16 -2.85 -6.72
CA SER A 423 12.12 -2.37 -5.33
C SER A 423 13.14 -1.25 -5.09
N CYS A 424 13.06 -0.22 -5.95
CA CYS A 424 14.10 0.78 -6.09
C CYS A 424 14.58 1.32 -4.74
N THR A 425 15.85 1.08 -4.38
CA THR A 425 16.36 1.32 -3.02
C THR A 425 16.12 2.75 -2.56
N HIS A 426 16.33 3.74 -3.43
CA HIS A 426 16.11 5.14 -3.07
C HIS A 426 14.61 5.48 -2.90
N VAL A 427 13.66 4.83 -3.57
CA VAL A 427 12.22 5.07 -3.34
C VAL A 427 11.74 4.33 -2.10
N TRP A 428 12.12 3.07 -1.98
CA TRP A 428 11.73 2.18 -0.88
C TRP A 428 12.46 2.49 0.44
N ASN A 429 13.35 3.48 0.46
CA ASN A 429 13.92 4.02 1.71
C ASN A 429 12.93 4.86 2.50
N TYR A 430 11.92 5.43 1.85
CA TYR A 430 10.98 6.36 2.48
C TYR A 430 9.83 5.65 3.19
N GLU A 431 9.48 4.45 2.74
CA GLU A 431 8.33 3.72 3.29
C GLU A 431 8.61 3.22 4.71
N VAL A 432 7.61 3.35 5.58
CA VAL A 432 7.72 2.98 7.00
C VAL A 432 6.61 2.01 7.42
N ALA A 433 5.56 1.84 6.60
CA ALA A 433 4.46 0.95 6.93
C ALA A 433 4.90 -0.53 7.02
N THR A 434 5.66 -1.02 6.03
CA THR A 434 6.04 -2.44 5.93
C THR A 434 6.82 -2.96 7.15
N PRO A 435 7.93 -2.34 7.60
CA PRO A 435 8.69 -2.84 8.75
C PRO A 435 7.90 -2.81 10.07
N PHE A 436 7.02 -1.82 10.26
CA PHE A 436 6.26 -1.69 11.49
C PHE A 436 4.98 -2.54 11.48
N LEU A 437 4.48 -3.00 10.33
CA LEU A 437 3.27 -3.83 10.24
C LEU A 437 3.55 -5.28 9.81
N PHE A 438 4.62 -5.54 9.06
CA PHE A 438 4.95 -6.83 8.46
C PHE A 438 6.48 -7.07 8.46
N GLY A 439 7.06 -7.24 9.66
CA GLY A 439 8.50 -7.33 9.85
C GLY A 439 9.18 -8.47 9.09
N GLU A 440 8.51 -9.61 8.93
CA GLU A 440 9.00 -10.73 8.09
C GLU A 440 9.15 -10.32 6.62
N LEU A 441 8.19 -9.57 6.06
CA LEU A 441 8.31 -9.09 4.67
C LEU A 441 9.46 -8.10 4.53
N ALA A 442 9.63 -7.19 5.49
CA ALA A 442 10.74 -6.24 5.49
C ALA A 442 12.11 -6.96 5.52
N LYS A 443 12.26 -8.02 6.34
CA LYS A 443 13.47 -8.85 6.34
C LYS A 443 13.75 -9.49 4.97
N THR A 444 12.72 -9.97 4.25
CA THR A 444 12.94 -10.50 2.89
C THR A 444 13.44 -9.44 1.92
N MET A 445 13.01 -8.17 2.05
CA MET A 445 13.56 -7.08 1.23
C MET A 445 15.03 -6.82 1.55
N ARG A 446 15.43 -6.91 2.83
CA ARG A 446 16.85 -6.82 3.23
C ARG A 446 17.66 -7.96 2.62
N ASP A 447 17.11 -9.17 2.58
CA ASP A 447 17.77 -10.31 1.94
C ASP A 447 18.02 -10.06 0.45
N VAL A 448 17.01 -9.56 -0.28
CA VAL A 448 17.16 -9.15 -1.70
C VAL A 448 18.26 -8.10 -1.85
N GLU A 449 18.24 -7.04 -1.07
CA GLU A 449 19.20 -5.94 -1.16
C GLU A 449 20.64 -6.41 -0.87
N PHE A 450 20.87 -7.08 0.26
CA PHE A 450 22.22 -7.41 0.74
C PHE A 450 22.79 -8.70 0.14
N ASN A 451 21.96 -9.69 -0.18
CA ASN A 451 22.43 -11.03 -0.58
C ASN A 451 22.19 -11.36 -2.05
N TYR A 452 21.28 -10.65 -2.74
CA TYR A 452 21.02 -10.86 -4.17
C TYR A 452 21.43 -9.68 -5.05
N ALA A 453 21.19 -8.44 -4.63
CA ALA A 453 21.41 -7.24 -5.44
C ALA A 453 22.78 -6.56 -5.21
N THR A 454 23.54 -7.02 -4.20
CA THR A 454 24.85 -6.46 -3.83
C THR A 454 25.99 -7.26 -4.44
N LYS A 455 26.97 -6.55 -5.02
CA LYS A 455 28.19 -7.13 -5.60
C LYS A 455 29.31 -7.28 -4.59
N GLU A 456 30.36 -8.03 -4.96
CA GLU A 456 31.52 -8.26 -4.09
C GLU A 456 32.26 -6.99 -3.67
N ASN A 457 32.26 -5.95 -4.51
CA ASN A 457 32.87 -4.65 -4.19
C ASN A 457 32.00 -3.77 -3.27
N GLY A 458 30.83 -4.25 -2.84
CA GLY A 458 29.89 -3.50 -1.99
C GLY A 458 28.92 -2.60 -2.76
N LEU A 459 28.98 -2.57 -4.10
CA LEU A 459 27.97 -1.86 -4.90
C LEU A 459 26.63 -2.59 -4.79
N MET A 460 25.63 -1.92 -4.22
CA MET A 460 24.25 -2.39 -4.19
C MET A 460 23.50 -1.82 -5.38
N ASN A 461 23.02 -2.68 -6.28
CA ASN A 461 22.22 -2.19 -7.40
C ASN A 461 20.95 -1.55 -6.86
N PHE A 462 20.70 -0.30 -7.25
CA PHE A 462 19.53 0.40 -6.74
C PHE A 462 18.21 -0.17 -7.28
N ARG A 463 18.25 -1.00 -8.33
CA ARG A 463 17.12 -1.80 -8.83
C ARG A 463 17.51 -3.27 -8.90
N ALA A 464 16.79 -4.12 -8.17
CA ALA A 464 16.94 -5.57 -8.27
C ALA A 464 16.27 -6.10 -9.55
N SER A 465 17.06 -6.68 -10.47
CA SER A 465 16.50 -7.39 -11.62
C SER A 465 15.80 -8.69 -11.19
N LEU A 466 14.94 -9.20 -12.08
CA LEU A 466 14.28 -10.48 -11.92
C LEU A 466 14.60 -11.40 -13.11
N PRO A 467 14.70 -12.73 -12.91
CA PRO A 467 14.56 -13.47 -11.64
C PRO A 467 15.67 -13.13 -10.62
N LEU A 468 15.50 -13.49 -9.33
CA LEU A 468 16.45 -13.10 -8.26
C LEU A 468 17.90 -13.53 -8.51
N SER A 469 18.12 -14.61 -9.27
CA SER A 469 19.45 -15.02 -9.71
C SER A 469 20.17 -13.96 -10.56
N GLU A 470 19.43 -13.02 -11.13
CA GLU A 470 19.94 -11.89 -11.91
C GLU A 470 19.89 -10.55 -11.16
N ALA A 471 19.48 -10.52 -9.88
CA ALA A 471 19.25 -9.27 -9.15
C ALA A 471 20.48 -8.32 -9.16
N ALA A 472 21.69 -8.86 -9.18
CA ALA A 472 22.95 -8.11 -9.26
C ALA A 472 23.40 -7.70 -10.69
N LYS A 473 22.59 -7.91 -11.74
CA LYS A 473 22.97 -7.66 -13.15
C LYS A 473 23.28 -6.20 -13.47
N GLY A 474 22.63 -5.25 -12.80
CA GLY A 474 22.91 -3.82 -12.94
C GLY A 474 24.34 -3.43 -12.53
N ASN A 475 24.73 -2.18 -12.76
CA ASN A 475 26.05 -1.64 -12.38
C ASN A 475 25.95 -0.25 -11.72
N SER A 476 24.80 0.08 -11.13
CA SER A 476 24.54 1.43 -10.65
C SER A 476 24.00 1.39 -9.22
N ALA A 477 24.62 2.16 -8.33
CA ALA A 477 24.16 2.38 -6.97
C ALA A 477 23.63 3.81 -6.84
N ALA A 478 22.58 3.97 -6.04
CA ALA A 478 22.11 5.27 -5.58
C ALA A 478 22.63 5.48 -4.16
N ALA A 479 23.25 6.63 -3.90
CA ALA A 479 23.95 6.90 -2.65
C ALA A 479 23.00 6.97 -1.46
N ASP A 480 21.89 7.69 -1.61
CA ASP A 480 20.77 7.70 -0.67
C ASP A 480 20.17 6.30 -0.49
N GLY A 481 19.94 5.58 -1.59
CA GLY A 481 19.47 4.19 -1.65
C GLY A 481 20.28 3.27 -0.74
N GLN A 482 21.58 3.20 -1.01
CA GLN A 482 22.51 2.30 -0.35
C GLN A 482 22.72 2.65 1.14
N MET A 483 22.84 3.94 1.47
CA MET A 483 22.96 4.38 2.87
C MET A 483 21.67 4.14 3.65
N GLY A 484 20.51 4.37 3.06
CA GLY A 484 19.23 4.04 3.69
C GLY A 484 19.05 2.55 3.92
N CYS A 485 19.55 1.67 3.04
CA CYS A 485 19.55 0.21 3.28
C CYS A 485 20.33 -0.19 4.54
N VAL A 486 21.45 0.48 4.86
CA VAL A 486 22.20 0.26 6.11
C VAL A 486 21.39 0.68 7.33
N MET A 487 20.62 1.77 7.24
CA MET A 487 19.72 2.20 8.32
C MET A 487 18.52 1.24 8.46
N LYS A 488 17.93 0.79 7.33
CA LYS A 488 16.80 -0.14 7.31
C LYS A 488 17.15 -1.48 7.95
N ILE A 489 18.31 -2.08 7.64
CA ILE A 489 18.70 -3.36 8.27
C ILE A 489 18.91 -3.21 9.78
N TYR A 490 19.45 -2.07 10.24
CA TYR A 490 19.53 -1.74 11.65
C TYR A 490 18.15 -1.64 12.30
N ARG A 491 17.21 -0.91 11.68
CA ARG A 491 15.82 -0.80 12.14
C ARG A 491 15.16 -2.17 12.23
N ASP A 492 15.27 -2.99 11.19
CA ASP A 492 14.62 -4.30 11.14
C ASP A 492 15.24 -5.28 12.16
N TRP A 493 16.54 -5.16 12.48
CA TRP A 493 17.19 -5.84 13.61
C TRP A 493 16.65 -5.35 14.97
N GLN A 494 16.54 -4.03 15.16
CA GLN A 494 15.99 -3.45 16.39
C GLN A 494 14.53 -3.88 16.62
N LEU A 495 13.69 -3.85 15.59
CA LEU A 495 12.27 -4.23 15.69
C LEU A 495 12.09 -5.73 15.94
N SER A 496 12.95 -6.58 15.38
CA SER A 496 12.84 -8.03 15.55
C SER A 496 13.53 -8.57 16.80
N GLY A 497 14.61 -7.93 17.26
CA GLY A 497 15.49 -8.49 18.30
C GLY A 497 16.30 -9.71 17.83
N ASP A 498 16.45 -9.90 16.52
CA ASP A 498 17.06 -11.09 15.92
C ASP A 498 18.57 -10.89 15.67
N ASP A 499 19.39 -11.23 16.67
CA ASP A 499 20.85 -11.12 16.56
C ASP A 499 21.44 -12.07 15.52
N GLU A 500 20.79 -13.20 15.22
CA GLU A 500 21.24 -14.13 14.19
C GLU A 500 21.08 -13.52 12.79
N PHE A 501 19.98 -12.81 12.55
CA PHE A 501 19.77 -12.03 11.34
C PHE A 501 20.88 -11.00 11.13
N LEU A 502 21.24 -10.24 12.17
CA LEU A 502 22.36 -9.30 12.06
C LEU A 502 23.69 -10.02 11.82
N GLN A 503 23.97 -11.10 12.56
CA GLN A 503 25.22 -11.86 12.43
C GLN A 503 25.44 -12.38 11.02
N LYS A 504 24.40 -12.94 10.38
CA LYS A 504 24.46 -13.46 9.00
C LYS A 504 24.74 -12.37 7.98
N ASN A 505 24.21 -11.16 8.19
CA ASN A 505 24.32 -10.07 7.22
C ASN A 505 25.47 -9.10 7.50
N TRP A 506 26.13 -9.17 8.67
CA TRP A 506 27.13 -8.19 9.09
C TRP A 506 28.28 -8.00 8.09
N GLY A 507 28.74 -9.09 7.48
CA GLY A 507 29.76 -9.03 6.44
C GLY A 507 29.33 -8.15 5.25
N GLN A 508 28.10 -8.34 4.77
CA GLN A 508 27.55 -7.57 3.66
C GLN A 508 27.29 -6.11 4.06
N VAL A 509 26.77 -5.85 5.27
CA VAL A 509 26.60 -4.49 5.80
C VAL A 509 27.90 -3.69 5.76
N LYS A 510 29.00 -4.29 6.22
CA LYS A 510 30.32 -3.64 6.16
C LYS A 510 30.77 -3.37 4.74
N LYS A 511 30.63 -4.33 3.83
CA LYS A 511 31.00 -4.15 2.41
C LYS A 511 30.20 -3.03 1.76
N VAL A 512 28.88 -3.02 1.97
CA VAL A 512 27.95 -2.01 1.42
C VAL A 512 28.30 -0.61 1.93
N LEU A 513 28.55 -0.42 3.23
CA LEU A 513 28.97 0.88 3.75
C LEU A 513 30.35 1.29 3.20
N ALA A 514 31.29 0.34 3.14
CA ALA A 514 32.66 0.60 2.70
C ALA A 514 32.79 0.94 1.21
N TYR A 515 31.76 0.69 0.40
CA TYR A 515 31.72 1.15 -0.99
C TYR A 515 31.86 2.68 -1.12
N ALA A 516 31.37 3.44 -0.13
CA ALA A 516 31.57 4.89 -0.07
C ALA A 516 33.06 5.27 -0.04
N TRP A 517 33.91 4.43 0.55
CA TRP A 517 35.33 4.68 0.78
C TRP A 517 36.23 4.18 -0.36
N THR A 518 35.64 3.80 -1.50
CA THR A 518 36.40 3.43 -2.69
C THR A 518 37.18 4.65 -3.20
N ASP A 519 38.29 4.42 -3.89
CA ASP A 519 39.07 5.52 -4.48
C ASP A 519 38.18 6.36 -5.40
N LYS A 520 38.14 7.68 -5.19
CA LYS A 520 37.19 8.61 -5.84
C LYS A 520 35.71 8.26 -5.68
N GLY A 521 35.38 7.44 -4.67
CA GLY A 521 34.04 7.11 -4.24
C GLY A 521 33.34 8.30 -3.58
N TRP A 522 32.20 8.04 -2.93
CA TRP A 522 31.44 9.10 -2.29
C TRP A 522 32.24 9.82 -1.19
N ASP A 523 32.96 9.10 -0.33
CA ASP A 523 33.86 9.59 0.73
C ASP A 523 35.22 8.85 0.61
N GLY A 524 35.88 9.02 -0.55
CA GLY A 524 37.09 8.27 -0.89
C GLY A 524 38.32 8.63 -0.04
N ASN A 525 38.36 9.87 0.46
CA ASN A 525 39.37 10.38 1.40
C ASN A 525 39.08 9.98 2.86
N GLN A 526 37.89 9.45 3.17
CA GLN A 526 37.50 8.94 4.49
C GLN A 526 37.62 10.01 5.58
N ASP A 527 37.11 11.20 5.29
CA ASP A 527 37.01 12.30 6.26
C ASP A 527 35.57 12.51 6.77
N GLY A 528 34.63 11.68 6.31
CA GLY A 528 33.23 11.72 6.72
C GLY A 528 32.35 12.60 5.83
N ILE A 529 32.89 13.14 4.74
CA ILE A 529 32.19 14.03 3.81
C ILE A 529 31.96 13.34 2.47
N MET A 530 30.73 13.40 1.96
CA MET A 530 30.43 12.88 0.64
C MET A 530 30.67 13.93 -0.44
N GLU A 531 31.69 13.73 -1.27
CA GLU A 531 32.14 14.65 -2.32
C GLU A 531 32.03 14.06 -3.72
N GLY A 532 32.09 12.73 -3.86
CA GLY A 532 32.06 12.05 -5.16
C GLY A 532 30.73 12.13 -5.90
N SER A 533 30.66 11.45 -7.05
CA SER A 533 29.43 11.40 -7.87
C SER A 533 28.32 10.62 -7.16
N GLN A 534 27.27 11.33 -6.76
CA GLN A 534 26.19 10.80 -5.92
C GLN A 534 24.89 10.72 -6.71
N HIS A 535 24.65 9.59 -7.39
CA HIS A 535 23.34 9.29 -7.94
C HIS A 535 22.32 9.17 -6.81
N ASN A 536 21.14 9.75 -6.98
CA ASN A 536 20.15 9.83 -5.91
C ASN A 536 18.71 9.81 -6.45
N THR A 537 17.72 9.85 -5.56
CA THR A 537 16.30 9.80 -5.92
C THR A 537 15.80 10.95 -6.81
N MET A 538 16.58 12.00 -7.06
CA MET A 538 16.24 13.05 -8.03
C MET A 538 16.62 12.64 -9.47
N ASP A 539 16.98 11.37 -9.68
CA ASP A 539 17.39 10.74 -10.94
C ASP A 539 18.61 11.40 -11.62
N VAL A 540 19.41 12.13 -10.84
CA VAL A 540 20.61 12.85 -11.29
C VAL A 540 21.78 12.56 -10.36
N ASN A 541 22.99 12.99 -10.78
CA ASN A 541 24.17 12.96 -9.92
C ASN A 541 24.39 14.33 -9.30
N TYR A 542 24.53 14.37 -7.97
CA TYR A 542 25.10 15.52 -7.28
C TYR A 542 26.60 15.36 -7.12
N PHE A 543 27.33 16.47 -7.29
CA PHE A 543 28.78 16.53 -7.12
C PHE A 543 29.12 17.46 -5.97
N GLY A 544 29.88 16.96 -5.00
CA GLY A 544 30.24 17.70 -3.80
C GLY A 544 29.25 17.55 -2.63
N PRO A 545 29.60 18.11 -1.46
CA PRO A 545 28.84 17.97 -0.23
C PRO A 545 27.47 18.62 -0.31
N ASN A 546 26.43 17.84 0.01
CA ASN A 546 25.05 18.27 0.00
C ASN A 546 24.29 17.66 1.19
N PRO A 547 23.22 18.32 1.68
CA PRO A 547 22.53 17.91 2.89
C PRO A 547 21.85 16.54 2.78
N GLN A 548 21.15 16.27 1.67
CA GLN A 548 20.38 15.03 1.51
C GLN A 548 21.26 13.78 1.66
N MET A 549 22.37 13.70 0.92
CA MET A 549 23.29 12.55 0.99
C MET A 549 24.12 12.55 2.26
N GLY A 550 24.57 13.72 2.72
CA GLY A 550 25.34 13.84 3.98
C GLY A 550 24.56 13.31 5.18
N PHE A 551 23.28 13.67 5.33
CA PHE A 551 22.44 13.16 6.41
C PHE A 551 22.14 11.65 6.28
N TRP A 552 21.94 11.13 5.06
CA TRP A 552 21.82 9.67 4.86
C TRP A 552 23.08 8.92 5.32
N TYR A 553 24.25 9.42 4.93
CA TYR A 553 25.53 8.79 5.28
C TYR A 553 25.83 8.85 6.77
N MET A 554 25.62 9.99 7.42
CA MET A 554 25.74 10.12 8.86
C MET A 554 24.80 9.16 9.62
N GLY A 555 23.57 8.99 9.12
CA GLY A 555 22.61 8.02 9.65
C GLY A 555 23.11 6.58 9.50
N ALA A 556 23.63 6.22 8.32
CA ALA A 556 24.22 4.91 8.05
C ALA A 556 25.45 4.62 8.93
N LEU A 557 26.33 5.61 9.13
CA LEU A 557 27.49 5.49 10.01
C LEU A 557 27.10 5.24 11.47
N LYS A 558 26.08 5.96 12.00
CA LYS A 558 25.58 5.70 13.37
C LYS A 558 24.92 4.33 13.50
N ALA A 559 24.09 3.93 12.52
CA ALA A 559 23.49 2.61 12.49
C ALA A 559 24.57 1.51 12.49
N ALA A 560 25.58 1.66 11.64
CA ALA A 560 26.69 0.74 11.51
C ALA A 560 27.57 0.69 12.77
N GLU A 561 27.79 1.81 13.45
CA GLU A 561 28.48 1.84 14.75
C GLU A 561 27.74 0.95 15.77
N LYS A 562 26.41 1.10 15.90
CA LYS A 562 25.61 0.31 16.84
C LYS A 562 25.65 -1.19 16.51
N MET A 563 25.48 -1.54 15.24
CA MET A 563 25.59 -2.93 14.78
C MET A 563 27.00 -3.50 15.00
N ALA A 564 28.05 -2.73 14.74
CA ALA A 564 29.44 -3.14 14.97
C ALA A 564 29.72 -3.43 16.43
N LEU A 565 29.20 -2.61 17.35
CA LEU A 565 29.31 -2.86 18.79
C LEU A 565 28.61 -4.16 19.19
N ALA A 566 27.40 -4.44 18.69
CA ALA A 566 26.70 -5.71 18.92
C ALA A 566 27.48 -6.91 18.39
N MET A 567 28.12 -6.76 17.21
CA MET A 567 28.98 -7.77 16.59
C MET A 567 30.41 -7.81 17.15
N LYS A 568 30.70 -7.03 18.20
CA LYS A 568 32.02 -6.92 18.85
C LYS A 568 33.15 -6.46 17.91
N ASP A 569 32.82 -5.82 16.78
CA ASP A 569 33.75 -5.24 15.81
C ASP A 569 34.13 -3.80 16.22
N LYS A 570 34.93 -3.70 17.30
CA LYS A 570 35.29 -2.40 17.91
C LYS A 570 36.04 -1.48 16.96
N THR A 571 36.84 -2.04 16.04
CA THR A 571 37.61 -1.27 15.06
C THR A 571 36.67 -0.58 14.08
N PHE A 572 35.70 -1.32 13.52
CA PHE A 572 34.73 -0.74 12.61
C PHE A 572 33.81 0.25 13.31
N ALA A 573 33.38 -0.04 14.55
CA ALA A 573 32.59 0.90 15.36
C ALA A 573 33.31 2.24 15.55
N LYS A 574 34.60 2.21 15.94
CA LYS A 574 35.41 3.42 16.11
C LYS A 574 35.57 4.21 14.82
N LYS A 575 35.78 3.52 13.68
CA LYS A 575 35.88 4.15 12.37
C LYS A 575 34.58 4.88 12.01
N CYS A 576 33.44 4.18 12.12
CA CYS A 576 32.13 4.78 11.83
C CYS A 576 31.83 5.99 12.72
N ASN A 577 32.13 5.89 14.03
CA ASN A 577 31.94 7.02 14.95
C ASN A 577 32.82 8.22 14.59
N THR A 578 34.08 7.98 14.21
CA THR A 578 35.01 9.05 13.81
C THR A 578 34.49 9.81 12.60
N LEU A 579 34.14 9.07 11.54
CA LEU A 579 33.60 9.64 10.30
C LEU A 579 32.28 10.39 10.56
N PHE A 580 31.38 9.81 11.35
CA PHE A 580 30.12 10.47 11.72
C PHE A 580 30.37 11.81 12.41
N ARG A 581 31.27 11.85 13.41
CA ARG A 581 31.55 13.08 14.15
C ARG A 581 32.20 14.16 13.28
N GLN A 582 33.13 13.77 12.41
CA GLN A 582 33.77 14.69 11.46
C GLN A 582 32.74 15.24 10.47
N GLY A 583 31.94 14.36 9.88
CA GLY A 583 30.85 14.71 8.97
C GLY A 583 29.85 15.67 9.59
N SER A 584 29.34 15.34 10.77
CA SER A 584 28.35 16.15 11.50
C SER A 584 28.85 17.57 11.75
N ILE A 585 30.05 17.72 12.32
CA ILE A 585 30.64 19.02 12.61
C ILE A 585 30.88 19.82 11.33
N TRP A 586 31.42 19.18 10.29
CA TRP A 586 31.73 19.86 9.04
C TRP A 586 30.46 20.32 8.32
N MET A 587 29.44 19.46 8.22
CA MET A 587 28.17 19.76 7.55
C MET A 587 27.50 20.98 8.16
N ASP A 588 27.41 21.05 9.49
CA ASP A 588 26.89 22.23 10.20
C ASP A 588 27.74 23.47 9.95
N ALA A 589 29.06 23.38 10.09
CA ALA A 589 29.93 24.54 9.94
C ALA A 589 30.00 25.07 8.50
N ASN A 590 29.77 24.22 7.50
CA ASN A 590 30.06 24.53 6.10
C ASN A 590 28.84 24.65 5.20
N LEU A 591 27.76 23.93 5.49
CA LEU A 591 26.58 23.91 4.63
C LEU A 591 25.41 24.69 5.23
N PHE A 592 25.31 24.81 6.55
CA PHE A 592 24.23 25.60 7.17
C PHE A 592 24.45 27.10 6.93
N ASN A 593 23.49 27.74 6.27
CA ASN A 593 23.59 29.13 5.85
C ASN A 593 22.94 30.13 6.84
N GLY A 594 22.56 29.67 8.03
CA GLY A 594 21.79 30.42 9.03
C GLY A 594 20.27 30.17 8.97
N GLU A 595 19.76 29.58 7.90
CA GLU A 595 18.34 29.25 7.72
C GLU A 595 18.12 27.78 7.32
N TYR A 596 18.96 27.24 6.43
CA TYR A 596 18.89 25.87 5.90
C TYR A 596 20.26 25.42 5.38
N TYR A 597 20.41 24.15 4.99
CA TYR A 597 21.66 23.61 4.46
C TYR A 597 21.73 23.74 2.93
N GLU A 598 22.87 24.20 2.41
CA GLU A 598 23.11 24.37 0.97
C GLU A 598 24.02 23.27 0.40
N HIS A 599 23.94 23.07 -0.92
CA HIS A 599 24.83 22.18 -1.65
C HIS A 599 26.09 22.95 -2.11
N LYS A 600 27.27 22.51 -1.66
CA LYS A 600 28.57 22.95 -2.19
C LYS A 600 28.96 22.10 -3.39
N ILE A 601 28.98 22.71 -4.57
CA ILE A 601 29.21 22.01 -5.83
C ILE A 601 30.71 21.89 -6.10
N THR A 602 31.15 20.70 -6.48
CA THR A 602 32.51 20.44 -6.96
C THR A 602 32.53 20.16 -8.46
N ASP A 603 33.69 20.37 -9.09
CA ASP A 603 33.94 19.88 -10.44
C ASP A 603 33.97 18.34 -10.45
N PRO A 604 33.24 17.68 -11.36
CA PRO A 604 33.13 16.22 -11.39
C PRO A 604 34.43 15.50 -11.79
N GLU A 605 35.39 16.18 -12.41
CA GLU A 605 36.68 15.63 -12.83
C GLU A 605 37.78 15.91 -11.80
N THR A 606 37.88 17.17 -11.34
CA THR A 606 38.96 17.60 -10.43
C THR A 606 38.61 17.47 -8.96
N PHE A 607 37.32 17.36 -8.61
CA PHE A 607 36.79 17.36 -7.24
C PHE A 607 37.02 18.69 -6.49
N GLU A 608 37.46 19.74 -7.18
CA GLU A 608 37.67 21.06 -6.58
C GLU A 608 36.34 21.83 -6.44
N TYR A 609 36.21 22.62 -5.38
CA TYR A 609 35.04 23.48 -5.16
C TYR A 609 34.93 24.56 -6.25
N LEU A 610 33.74 24.72 -6.81
CA LEU A 610 33.47 25.76 -7.79
C LEU A 610 33.36 27.14 -7.11
N ASP A 611 34.04 28.16 -7.65
CA ASP A 611 33.82 29.55 -7.21
C ASP A 611 32.53 30.11 -7.80
N MET A 612 31.43 29.90 -7.09
CA MET A 612 30.10 30.36 -7.48
C MET A 612 29.94 31.90 -7.55
N ARG A 613 30.98 32.69 -7.26
CA ARG A 613 31.01 34.15 -7.47
C ARG A 613 31.56 34.53 -8.84
N ASN A 614 32.28 33.63 -9.50
CA ASN A 614 32.79 33.84 -10.85
C ASN A 614 31.66 33.60 -11.87
N PRO A 615 31.24 34.60 -12.66
CA PRO A 615 30.17 34.43 -13.64
C PRO A 615 30.52 33.46 -14.77
N ASP A 616 31.80 33.21 -15.01
CA ASP A 616 32.30 32.31 -16.06
C ASP A 616 32.48 30.85 -15.57
N VAL A 617 32.17 30.58 -14.29
CA VAL A 617 32.30 29.22 -13.74
C VAL A 617 31.30 28.28 -14.42
N LYS A 618 31.80 27.13 -14.89
CA LYS A 618 30.94 26.10 -15.49
C LYS A 618 30.37 25.22 -14.40
N VAL A 619 29.09 25.40 -14.11
CA VAL A 619 28.37 24.56 -13.14
C VAL A 619 27.84 23.32 -13.89
N PRO A 620 28.10 22.10 -13.41
CA PRO A 620 27.43 20.91 -13.91
C PRO A 620 25.91 21.10 -13.89
N PRO A 621 25.16 20.62 -14.88
CA PRO A 621 23.71 20.76 -14.87
C PRO A 621 23.10 19.94 -13.72
N PHE A 622 21.83 20.25 -13.40
CA PHE A 622 21.00 19.47 -12.47
C PHE A 622 21.47 19.43 -11.02
N GLN A 623 22.20 20.44 -10.55
CA GLN A 623 22.60 20.57 -9.15
C GLN A 623 21.55 21.34 -8.33
N LEU A 624 21.61 21.23 -7.00
CA LEU A 624 20.75 21.99 -6.09
C LEU A 624 21.29 23.40 -5.84
N GLY A 625 22.60 23.51 -5.57
CA GLY A 625 23.25 24.76 -5.16
C GLY A 625 22.60 25.37 -3.91
N LYS A 626 22.20 26.64 -3.98
CA LYS A 626 21.62 27.41 -2.86
C LYS A 626 20.13 27.13 -2.60
N GLY A 627 19.57 26.09 -3.20
CA GLY A 627 18.15 25.76 -3.08
C GLY A 627 17.80 25.20 -1.71
N CYS A 628 16.68 25.65 -1.15
CA CYS A 628 16.04 25.02 0.00
C CYS A 628 15.25 23.80 -0.51
N LEU A 629 15.80 22.60 -0.31
CA LEU A 629 15.20 21.33 -0.71
C LEU A 629 14.29 20.79 0.41
N VAL A 630 13.07 20.37 0.09
CA VAL A 630 12.13 19.74 1.05
C VAL A 630 12.76 18.53 1.74
N ASP A 631 13.55 17.78 0.99
CA ASP A 631 14.12 16.50 1.40
C ASP A 631 15.52 16.59 2.03
N GLN A 632 16.04 17.80 2.30
CA GLN A 632 17.42 17.99 2.75
C GLN A 632 17.74 17.32 4.10
N LEU A 633 16.72 17.01 4.92
CA LEU A 633 16.85 16.38 6.24
C LEU A 633 16.35 14.93 6.30
N VAL A 634 16.16 14.27 5.15
CA VAL A 634 15.58 12.92 5.11
C VAL A 634 16.36 11.87 5.92
N GLY A 635 17.69 11.96 5.95
CA GLY A 635 18.50 11.09 6.80
C GLY A 635 18.27 11.33 8.30
N GLN A 636 18.00 12.58 8.70
CA GLN A 636 17.61 12.91 10.08
C GLN A 636 16.21 12.38 10.41
N TYR A 637 15.25 12.51 9.48
CA TYR A 637 13.93 11.88 9.59
C TYR A 637 14.05 10.36 9.84
N MET A 638 14.85 9.66 9.04
CA MET A 638 15.05 8.22 9.23
C MET A 638 15.83 7.90 10.51
N ALA A 639 16.77 8.75 10.92
CA ALA A 639 17.50 8.58 12.18
C ALA A 639 16.58 8.66 13.40
N HIS A 640 15.59 9.56 13.39
CA HIS A 640 14.55 9.61 14.41
C HIS A 640 13.71 8.33 14.44
N ILE A 641 13.25 7.84 13.28
CA ILE A 641 12.50 6.57 13.18
C ILE A 641 13.31 5.37 13.69
N CYS A 642 14.62 5.36 13.46
CA CYS A 642 15.53 4.30 13.91
C CYS A 642 15.96 4.47 15.38
N GLY A 643 15.58 5.54 16.07
CA GLY A 643 16.05 5.81 17.44
C GLY A 643 17.56 6.12 17.52
N LEU A 644 18.14 6.67 16.44
CA LEU A 644 19.55 7.04 16.35
C LEU A 644 19.82 8.47 16.85
N GLY A 645 18.78 9.26 17.10
CA GLY A 645 18.86 10.64 17.57
C GLY A 645 19.39 11.63 16.53
N TYR A 646 19.87 12.77 16.98
CA TYR A 646 20.36 13.84 16.10
C TYR A 646 21.67 13.48 15.37
N LEU A 647 21.73 13.85 14.10
CA LEU A 647 22.85 13.69 13.18
C LEU A 647 23.64 15.00 12.98
N GLY A 648 23.00 16.14 13.19
CA GLY A 648 23.60 17.48 13.21
C GLY A 648 23.07 18.28 14.39
N ASP A 649 23.32 19.58 14.41
CA ASP A 649 22.83 20.49 15.43
C ASP A 649 21.29 20.56 15.44
N LYS A 650 20.71 20.40 16.63
CA LYS A 650 19.26 20.35 16.83
C LYS A 650 18.56 21.65 16.41
N GLU A 651 19.15 22.80 16.75
CA GLU A 651 18.56 24.10 16.42
C GLU A 651 18.65 24.37 14.92
N HIS A 652 19.74 23.97 14.26
CA HIS A 652 19.87 24.06 12.80
C HIS A 652 18.84 23.19 12.08
N ILE A 653 18.60 21.96 12.57
CA ILE A 653 17.59 21.05 12.04
C ILE A 653 16.19 21.64 12.15
N ARG A 654 15.80 22.13 13.33
CA ARG A 654 14.51 22.81 13.54
C ARG A 654 14.37 24.05 12.67
N THR A 655 15.42 24.88 12.59
CA THR A 655 15.44 26.09 11.75
C THR A 655 15.25 25.74 10.27
N THR A 656 15.91 24.67 9.80
CA THR A 656 15.80 24.18 8.43
C THR A 656 14.37 23.76 8.08
N LEU A 657 13.69 23.02 8.96
CA LEU A 657 12.28 22.66 8.75
C LEU A 657 11.36 23.89 8.72
N GLY A 658 11.64 24.89 9.55
CA GLY A 658 10.98 26.20 9.49
C GLY A 658 11.18 26.89 8.14
N SER A 659 12.39 26.83 7.60
CA SER A 659 12.72 27.37 6.26
C SER A 659 12.03 26.61 5.13
N ILE A 660 11.91 25.29 5.23
CA ILE A 660 11.13 24.49 4.27
C ILE A 660 9.67 24.97 4.26
N MET A 661 9.04 25.17 5.42
CA MET A 661 7.68 25.73 5.47
C MET A 661 7.60 27.15 4.91
N LYS A 662 8.60 27.99 5.21
CA LYS A 662 8.62 29.39 4.78
C LYS A 662 8.76 29.53 3.26
N TYR A 663 9.61 28.71 2.63
CA TYR A 663 9.99 28.90 1.23
C TYR A 663 9.31 27.93 0.28
N ASN A 664 9.05 26.69 0.70
CA ASN A 664 8.55 25.63 -0.18
C ASN A 664 7.03 25.48 -0.12
N TYR A 665 6.36 25.89 0.96
CA TYR A 665 4.91 25.79 1.06
C TYR A 665 4.20 26.84 0.22
N VAL A 666 3.36 26.37 -0.70
CA VAL A 666 2.52 27.22 -1.54
C VAL A 666 1.06 26.87 -1.28
N LYS A 667 0.27 27.91 -0.98
CA LYS A 667 -1.16 27.78 -0.65
C LYS A 667 -2.07 27.67 -1.87
N ASP A 668 -1.61 28.18 -3.01
CA ASP A 668 -2.37 28.27 -4.27
C ASP A 668 -1.38 28.18 -5.43
N PHE A 669 -1.53 27.13 -6.25
CA PHE A 669 -0.65 26.84 -7.38
C PHE A 669 -1.15 27.42 -8.72
N SER A 670 -2.25 28.17 -8.74
CA SER A 670 -2.87 28.70 -9.97
C SER A 670 -1.95 29.62 -10.78
N ARG A 671 -0.91 30.18 -10.15
CA ARG A 671 0.11 31.05 -10.76
C ARG A 671 1.52 30.48 -10.67
N TYR A 672 1.69 29.22 -10.24
CA TYR A 672 3.00 28.61 -10.11
C TYR A 672 3.41 27.89 -11.40
N PHE A 673 4.62 28.18 -11.89
CA PHE A 673 5.14 27.53 -13.09
C PHE A 673 5.71 26.15 -12.77
N ASN A 674 5.24 25.13 -13.49
CA ASN A 674 5.79 23.78 -13.46
C ASN A 674 5.98 23.28 -14.89
N ASN A 675 7.22 22.93 -15.25
CA ASN A 675 7.57 22.40 -16.57
C ASN A 675 7.59 20.86 -16.63
N MET A 676 7.18 20.20 -15.55
CA MET A 676 7.20 18.73 -15.41
C MET A 676 5.81 18.21 -15.03
N ARG A 677 5.73 17.07 -14.32
CA ARG A 677 4.46 16.43 -13.95
C ARG A 677 3.78 17.24 -12.87
N SER A 678 2.45 17.31 -12.91
CA SER A 678 1.66 18.08 -11.95
C SER A 678 0.84 17.16 -11.05
N TYR A 679 1.24 17.05 -9.78
CA TYR A 679 0.45 16.36 -8.74
C TYR A 679 -0.39 17.33 -7.89
N VAL A 680 -0.19 18.64 -8.10
CA VAL A 680 -0.96 19.74 -7.54
C VAL A 680 -1.41 20.64 -8.69
N MET A 681 -2.64 21.15 -8.63
CA MET A 681 -3.26 21.98 -9.68
C MET A 681 -4.17 23.05 -9.09
N GLY A 682 -4.27 24.21 -9.75
CA GLY A 682 -5.23 25.25 -9.39
C GLY A 682 -5.03 25.77 -7.97
N ASP A 683 -6.11 25.81 -7.19
CA ASP A 683 -6.16 26.33 -5.82
C ASP A 683 -5.67 25.32 -4.76
N GLU A 684 -5.10 24.19 -5.17
CA GLU A 684 -4.53 23.20 -4.25
C GLU A 684 -3.24 23.73 -3.60
N SER A 685 -2.86 23.14 -2.46
CA SER A 685 -1.65 23.50 -1.71
C SER A 685 -0.68 22.34 -1.59
N GLY A 686 0.57 22.63 -1.23
CA GLY A 686 1.62 21.63 -1.03
C GLY A 686 3.03 22.22 -0.89
N LEU A 687 4.03 21.36 -0.66
CA LEU A 687 5.45 21.75 -0.62
C LEU A 687 6.13 21.50 -1.97
N LEU A 688 6.62 22.57 -2.59
CA LEU A 688 7.49 22.49 -3.76
C LEU A 688 8.79 21.79 -3.43
N MET A 689 9.23 20.86 -4.28
CA MET A 689 10.48 20.12 -4.04
C MET A 689 11.67 21.03 -3.70
N ALA A 690 11.85 22.15 -4.40
CA ALA A 690 12.86 23.13 -4.02
C ALA A 690 12.47 24.59 -4.32
N SER A 691 13.01 25.50 -3.51
CA SER A 691 12.85 26.94 -3.66
C SER A 691 14.20 27.65 -3.54
N TRP A 692 14.40 28.74 -4.27
CA TRP A 692 15.68 29.48 -4.30
C TRP A 692 15.51 30.93 -3.86
N PRO A 693 15.32 31.20 -2.55
CA PRO A 693 15.20 32.57 -2.05
C PRO A 693 16.49 33.39 -2.27
N LYS A 694 17.62 32.72 -2.52
CA LYS A 694 18.96 33.31 -2.73
C LYS A 694 19.47 33.18 -4.18
N GLY A 695 18.57 32.95 -5.14
CA GLY A 695 18.88 32.84 -6.57
C GLY A 695 19.03 31.39 -7.06
N ARG A 696 18.39 31.09 -8.19
CA ARG A 696 18.34 29.76 -8.82
C ARG A 696 19.46 29.60 -9.85
N LEU A 697 20.02 28.40 -9.95
CA LEU A 697 20.89 28.02 -11.07
C LEU A 697 20.13 28.10 -12.40
N GLU A 698 20.83 28.30 -13.52
CA GLU A 698 20.21 28.27 -14.84
C GLU A 698 19.47 26.94 -15.08
N VAL A 699 20.15 25.82 -14.82
CA VAL A 699 19.64 24.45 -14.93
C VAL A 699 19.66 23.75 -13.55
N PRO A 700 18.60 23.89 -12.74
CA PRO A 700 18.45 23.16 -11.47
C PRO A 700 18.13 21.67 -11.72
N PHE A 701 18.14 20.85 -10.67
CA PHE A 701 17.67 19.46 -10.77
C PHE A 701 16.21 19.40 -11.28
N PRO A 702 15.82 18.34 -12.04
CA PRO A 702 14.64 18.35 -12.89
C PRO A 702 13.30 18.51 -12.16
N TYR A 703 13.16 17.94 -10.96
CA TYR A 703 11.87 17.84 -10.26
C TYR A 703 11.55 19.02 -9.34
N PHE A 704 12.34 20.10 -9.40
CA PHE A 704 12.28 21.20 -8.44
C PHE A 704 10.90 21.86 -8.31
N ALA A 705 10.11 21.86 -9.39
CA ALA A 705 8.81 22.50 -9.47
C ALA A 705 7.64 21.53 -9.21
N GLU A 706 7.91 20.24 -9.01
CA GLU A 706 6.88 19.25 -8.65
C GLU A 706 6.56 19.32 -7.15
N VAL A 707 5.46 18.68 -6.77
CA VAL A 707 5.05 18.45 -5.38
C VAL A 707 4.75 16.96 -5.23
N MET A 708 5.37 16.28 -4.29
CA MET A 708 5.37 14.82 -4.24
C MET A 708 5.10 14.36 -2.80
N THR A 709 4.05 13.56 -2.62
CA THR A 709 3.46 13.30 -1.29
C THR A 709 4.43 12.64 -0.33
N GLY A 710 5.26 11.72 -0.82
CA GLY A 710 6.24 11.03 0.00
C GLY A 710 7.26 11.96 0.66
N PHE A 711 7.77 12.94 -0.09
CA PHE A 711 8.69 13.95 0.44
C PHE A 711 8.00 14.93 1.40
N GLU A 712 6.76 15.30 1.10
CA GLU A 712 5.94 16.14 1.98
C GLU A 712 5.69 15.47 3.33
N TYR A 713 5.39 14.17 3.35
CA TYR A 713 5.26 13.40 4.60
C TYR A 713 6.57 13.37 5.38
N CYS A 714 7.72 13.14 4.73
CA CYS A 714 9.01 13.14 5.41
C CYS A 714 9.32 14.50 6.08
N ALA A 715 9.07 15.60 5.38
CA ALA A 715 9.23 16.94 5.95
C ALA A 715 8.25 17.19 7.10
N ALA A 716 6.97 16.82 6.94
CA ALA A 716 5.97 16.95 8.00
C ALA A 716 6.30 16.10 9.24
N VAL A 717 6.83 14.90 9.06
CA VAL A 717 7.26 14.05 10.18
C VAL A 717 8.50 14.61 10.87
N GLY A 718 9.45 15.15 10.12
CA GLY A 718 10.55 15.93 10.69
C GLY A 718 10.04 17.08 11.56
N MET A 719 9.04 17.83 11.08
CA MET A 719 8.39 18.89 11.84
C MET A 719 7.73 18.38 13.14
N ILE A 720 7.12 17.19 13.15
CA ILE A 720 6.57 16.59 14.37
C ILE A 720 7.67 16.36 15.41
N TYR A 721 8.79 15.72 15.02
CA TYR A 721 9.91 15.47 15.94
C TYR A 721 10.51 16.75 16.51
N GLU A 722 10.53 17.82 15.73
CA GLU A 722 11.04 19.10 16.18
C GLU A 722 9.98 19.98 16.85
N SER A 723 8.81 19.45 17.27
CA SER A 723 7.74 20.22 17.94
C SER A 723 7.16 21.37 17.09
N MET A 724 6.91 21.09 15.81
CA MET A 724 6.24 21.96 14.83
C MET A 724 4.95 21.30 14.32
N GLU A 725 4.13 20.79 15.24
CA GLU A 725 2.96 19.96 14.94
C GLU A 725 1.93 20.69 14.05
N LYS A 726 1.75 22.01 14.24
CA LYS A 726 0.81 22.81 13.44
C LYS A 726 1.20 22.86 11.97
N GLU A 727 2.48 23.08 11.70
CA GLU A 727 3.08 23.10 10.36
C GLU A 727 2.98 21.71 9.71
N ALA A 728 3.31 20.67 10.46
CA ALA A 728 3.19 19.29 10.01
C ALA A 728 1.75 18.94 9.59
N LEU A 729 0.77 19.27 10.44
CA LEU A 729 -0.65 19.02 10.15
C LEU A 729 -1.17 19.87 8.99
N THR A 730 -0.56 21.02 8.71
CA THR A 730 -0.87 21.81 7.51
C THR A 730 -0.44 21.07 6.25
N CYS A 731 0.77 20.50 6.24
CA CYS A 731 1.27 19.70 5.12
C CYS A 731 0.44 18.43 4.90
N ILE A 732 0.21 17.66 5.97
CA ILE A 732 -0.57 16.41 5.88
C ILE A 732 -1.99 16.68 5.38
N ARG A 733 -2.63 17.76 5.84
CA ARG A 733 -3.96 18.16 5.33
C ARG A 733 -3.91 18.57 3.86
N ALA A 734 -2.92 19.35 3.44
CA ALA A 734 -2.74 19.70 2.03
C ALA A 734 -2.63 18.47 1.12
N ILE A 735 -1.94 17.41 1.58
CA ILE A 735 -1.86 16.14 0.85
C ILE A 735 -3.25 15.48 0.74
N ARG A 736 -3.96 15.33 1.87
CA ARG A 736 -5.26 14.64 1.91
C ARG A 736 -6.36 15.37 1.17
N ASP A 737 -6.37 16.70 1.21
CA ASP A 737 -7.34 17.54 0.49
C ASP A 737 -7.22 17.40 -1.05
N ARG A 738 -6.07 16.97 -1.57
CA ARG A 738 -5.90 16.64 -3.01
C ARG A 738 -6.51 15.30 -3.41
N HIS A 739 -6.79 14.42 -2.45
CA HIS A 739 -7.27 13.06 -2.61
C HIS A 739 -8.63 12.89 -1.94
N ASP A 740 -9.55 13.80 -2.26
CA ASP A 740 -10.88 13.96 -1.66
C ASP A 740 -11.96 13.02 -2.22
N GLY A 741 -11.66 12.21 -3.24
CA GLY A 741 -12.62 11.35 -3.93
C GLY A 741 -13.37 12.01 -5.08
N ALA A 742 -13.36 13.34 -5.20
CA ALA A 742 -13.84 14.07 -6.37
C ALA A 742 -12.74 14.23 -7.41
N LYS A 743 -11.55 14.69 -6.98
CA LYS A 743 -10.41 15.01 -7.84
C LYS A 743 -9.48 13.82 -8.05
N ARG A 744 -9.14 13.11 -6.96
CA ARG A 744 -8.22 11.95 -6.97
C ARG A 744 -8.67 10.87 -5.98
N ASN A 745 -8.19 9.65 -6.17
CA ASN A 745 -8.54 8.50 -5.34
C ASN A 745 -7.93 8.64 -3.92
N PRO A 746 -8.73 8.61 -2.84
CA PRO A 746 -8.23 8.69 -1.46
C PRO A 746 -7.29 7.56 -1.03
N PHE A 747 -7.32 6.43 -1.74
CA PHE A 747 -6.52 5.22 -1.48
C PHE A 747 -5.33 5.07 -2.44
N SER A 748 -5.03 6.09 -3.24
CA SER A 748 -3.93 6.08 -4.18
C SER A 748 -3.34 7.48 -4.31
N GLU A 749 -2.36 7.77 -3.46
CA GLU A 749 -1.53 8.95 -3.63
C GLU A 749 -0.51 8.72 -4.75
N ALA A 750 -0.55 9.60 -5.74
CA ALA A 750 0.23 9.45 -6.96
C ALA A 750 1.55 10.22 -6.90
N GLU A 751 2.61 9.57 -7.37
CA GLU A 751 3.95 10.13 -7.54
C GLU A 751 4.61 9.24 -8.61
N CYS A 752 4.88 9.74 -9.83
CA CYS A 752 5.29 8.90 -10.97
C CYS A 752 4.40 7.65 -11.21
N GLY A 753 3.11 7.69 -10.86
CA GLY A 753 2.19 6.55 -10.97
C GLY A 753 1.24 6.47 -9.77
N HIS A 754 0.23 5.62 -9.87
CA HIS A 754 -0.74 5.31 -8.81
C HIS A 754 -0.11 4.42 -7.73
N HIS A 755 -0.69 4.44 -6.53
CA HIS A 755 -0.25 3.65 -5.37
C HIS A 755 1.27 3.66 -5.19
N TYR A 756 1.87 4.84 -5.17
CA TYR A 756 3.32 4.95 -5.15
C TYR A 756 3.87 4.60 -3.76
N ALA A 757 4.95 3.81 -3.71
CA ALA A 757 5.51 3.24 -2.49
C ALA A 757 5.85 4.31 -1.45
N ARG A 758 6.28 5.50 -1.90
CA ARG A 758 6.65 6.61 -1.02
C ARG A 758 5.49 7.16 -0.18
N SER A 759 4.24 7.01 -0.64
CA SER A 759 3.04 7.41 0.13
C SER A 759 2.94 6.71 1.50
N MET A 760 3.54 5.52 1.63
CA MET A 760 3.61 4.76 2.88
C MET A 760 4.53 5.40 3.93
N ALA A 761 5.25 6.48 3.59
CA ALA A 761 5.95 7.33 4.57
C ALA A 761 4.98 7.99 5.56
N SER A 762 3.70 8.15 5.19
CA SER A 762 2.63 8.66 6.07
C SER A 762 2.52 7.91 7.41
N TRP A 763 2.86 6.61 7.45
CA TRP A 763 2.86 5.83 8.68
C TRP A 763 3.85 6.38 9.73
N ALA A 764 4.92 7.05 9.32
CA ALA A 764 5.90 7.62 10.23
C ALA A 764 5.34 8.75 11.11
N ALA A 765 4.24 9.40 10.72
CA ALA A 765 3.56 10.39 11.56
C ALA A 765 2.96 9.76 12.83
N VAL A 766 2.50 8.51 12.75
CA VAL A 766 2.00 7.74 13.90
C VAL A 766 3.12 7.52 14.92
N ILE A 767 4.30 7.13 14.42
CA ILE A 767 5.50 6.88 15.23
C ILE A 767 5.97 8.17 15.89
N ALA A 768 6.06 9.26 15.12
CA ALA A 768 6.54 10.54 15.63
C ALA A 768 5.60 11.17 16.66
N LEU A 769 4.28 11.12 16.46
CA LEU A 769 3.32 11.70 17.41
C LEU A 769 3.24 10.95 18.73
N SER A 770 3.46 9.63 18.70
CA SER A 770 3.51 8.80 19.91
C SER A 770 4.90 8.74 20.55
N ASP A 771 5.92 9.29 19.89
CA ASP A 771 7.34 9.10 20.22
C ASP A 771 7.68 7.60 20.41
N PHE A 772 7.03 6.74 19.61
CA PHE A 772 7.18 5.31 19.74
C PHE A 772 8.58 4.88 19.30
N GLN A 773 9.34 4.30 20.22
CA GLN A 773 10.59 3.62 19.90
C GLN A 773 10.57 2.23 20.50
N TYR A 774 11.08 1.24 19.77
CA TYR A 774 11.15 -0.13 20.25
C TYR A 774 12.46 -0.79 19.85
N SER A 775 13.07 -1.48 20.81
CA SER A 775 14.20 -2.37 20.61
C SER A 775 13.88 -3.73 21.23
N GLY A 776 13.68 -4.74 20.38
CA GLY A 776 13.60 -6.14 20.79
C GLY A 776 14.95 -6.66 21.29
N VAL A 777 16.05 -6.05 20.87
CA VAL A 777 17.43 -6.37 21.31
C VAL A 777 17.61 -5.97 22.78
N ASP A 778 17.33 -4.69 23.10
CA ASP A 778 17.45 -4.16 24.45
C ASP A 778 16.20 -4.39 25.31
N ARG A 779 15.15 -4.99 24.72
CA ARG A 779 13.81 -5.16 25.31
C ARG A 779 13.29 -3.85 25.92
N ARG A 780 13.40 -2.78 25.15
CA ARG A 780 13.06 -1.41 25.55
C ARG A 780 11.96 -0.86 24.67
N MET A 781 11.02 -0.15 25.28
CA MET A 781 9.96 0.59 24.59
C MET A 781 9.89 2.03 25.11
N HIS A 782 9.61 2.99 24.24
CA HIS A 782 9.46 4.41 24.53
C HIS A 782 8.12 4.92 24.00
N PHE A 783 7.50 5.85 24.73
CA PHE A 783 6.40 6.69 24.26
C PHE A 783 6.51 8.10 24.84
N THR A 784 5.76 9.03 24.25
CA THR A 784 5.51 10.36 24.78
C THR A 784 4.86 10.30 26.16
N ASP A 785 5.07 11.34 26.97
CA ASP A 785 4.40 11.56 28.26
C ASP A 785 3.06 12.29 28.15
N ARG A 786 2.66 12.69 26.93
CA ARG A 786 1.33 13.28 26.68
C ARG A 786 0.23 12.27 27.04
N PRO A 787 -0.75 12.64 27.88
CA PRO A 787 -1.87 11.75 28.17
C PRO A 787 -2.68 11.40 26.92
N GLY A 788 -2.97 10.12 26.73
CA GLY A 788 -3.64 9.63 25.52
C GLY A 788 -3.54 8.13 25.33
N CYS A 789 -4.17 7.63 24.28
CA CYS A 789 -4.06 6.25 23.83
C CYS A 789 -3.29 6.20 22.50
N TYR A 790 -2.29 5.35 22.42
CA TYR A 790 -1.38 5.27 21.29
C TYR A 790 -1.28 3.83 20.77
N PHE A 791 -1.67 3.62 19.52
CA PHE A 791 -1.38 2.37 18.81
C PHE A 791 0.13 2.20 18.62
N TRP A 792 0.61 0.98 18.86
CA TRP A 792 1.99 0.59 18.56
C TRP A 792 2.04 -0.75 17.83
N SER A 793 3.07 -0.92 17.01
CA SER A 793 3.37 -2.17 16.31
C SER A 793 4.86 -2.26 16.04
N ASN A 794 5.46 -3.44 16.16
CA ASN A 794 6.88 -3.66 15.88
C ASN A 794 7.13 -4.58 14.67
N GLY A 795 6.10 -4.80 13.84
CA GLY A 795 6.13 -5.70 12.69
C GLY A 795 5.79 -7.15 13.01
N TYR A 796 5.76 -7.54 14.28
CA TYR A 796 5.52 -8.92 14.75
C TYR A 796 4.42 -9.02 15.80
N ALA A 797 4.25 -7.96 16.58
CA ALA A 797 3.23 -7.78 17.60
C ALA A 797 2.72 -6.34 17.57
N TRP A 798 1.49 -6.15 18.02
CA TRP A 798 0.87 -4.82 18.09
C TRP A 798 -0.17 -4.75 19.20
N GLY A 799 -0.51 -3.52 19.59
CA GLY A 799 -1.46 -3.23 20.64
C GLY A 799 -1.59 -1.75 20.91
N THR A 800 -1.94 -1.40 22.15
CA THR A 800 -2.10 0.00 22.58
C THR A 800 -1.25 0.31 23.81
N CYS A 801 -0.89 1.58 23.95
CA CYS A 801 -0.29 2.15 25.15
C CYS A 801 -1.17 3.32 25.59
N THR A 802 -1.81 3.22 26.76
CA THR A 802 -2.56 4.33 27.35
C THR A 802 -1.69 5.03 28.39
N VAL A 803 -1.35 6.28 28.15
CA VAL A 803 -0.53 7.12 29.02
C VAL A 803 -1.43 8.07 29.80
N THR A 804 -1.15 8.18 31.10
CA THR A 804 -1.74 9.13 32.06
C THR A 804 -0.60 9.78 32.84
N ASP A 805 -0.90 10.78 33.67
CA ASP A 805 0.13 11.51 34.43
C ASP A 805 1.02 10.59 35.31
N ASP A 806 0.41 9.55 35.88
CA ASP A 806 1.04 8.66 36.87
C ASP A 806 1.26 7.22 36.39
N THR A 807 0.59 6.81 35.32
CA THR A 807 0.61 5.41 34.85
C THR A 807 0.68 5.28 33.33
N ALA A 808 1.29 4.19 32.87
CA ALA A 808 1.19 3.72 31.50
C ALA A 808 0.60 2.30 31.47
N THR A 809 -0.40 2.06 30.63
CA THR A 809 -1.01 0.74 30.44
C THR A 809 -0.64 0.21 29.07
N ILE A 810 0.12 -0.88 29.03
CA ILE A 810 0.47 -1.57 27.79
C ILE A 810 -0.49 -2.73 27.60
N GLU A 811 -1.14 -2.79 26.45
CA GLU A 811 -1.98 -3.90 26.00
C GLU A 811 -1.39 -4.52 24.73
N VAL A 812 -1.32 -5.85 24.66
CA VAL A 812 -0.93 -6.60 23.46
C VAL A 812 -2.18 -7.20 22.86
N LEU A 813 -2.53 -6.81 21.64
CA LEU A 813 -3.74 -7.31 20.95
C LEU A 813 -3.41 -8.47 20.00
N LYS A 814 -2.19 -8.49 19.43
CA LYS A 814 -1.66 -9.64 18.68
C LYS A 814 -0.16 -9.80 18.91
N GLY A 815 0.28 -11.04 18.97
CA GLY A 815 1.69 -11.42 19.13
C GLY A 815 2.08 -11.52 20.60
N SER A 816 3.36 -11.25 20.89
CA SER A 816 3.86 -11.23 22.27
C SER A 816 4.88 -10.13 22.43
N LEU A 817 4.94 -9.56 23.64
CA LEU A 817 5.84 -8.49 24.01
C LEU A 817 6.62 -8.88 25.26
N GLN A 818 7.93 -8.66 25.21
CA GLN A 818 8.80 -8.78 26.37
C GLN A 818 9.58 -7.49 26.54
N LEU A 819 9.56 -6.94 27.76
CA LEU A 819 10.24 -5.69 28.09
C LEU A 819 11.06 -5.81 29.38
N ASP A 820 12.25 -5.23 29.36
CA ASP A 820 13.06 -5.00 30.55
C ASP A 820 13.01 -3.52 30.97
N LYS A 821 12.66 -2.63 30.03
CA LYS A 821 12.53 -1.18 30.26
C LYS A 821 11.36 -0.58 29.49
N LEU A 822 10.61 0.29 30.17
CA LEU A 822 9.65 1.20 29.56
C LEU A 822 10.07 2.64 29.87
N VAL A 823 10.02 3.50 28.86
CA VAL A 823 10.28 4.93 29.00
C VAL A 823 9.04 5.70 28.57
N ILE A 824 8.63 6.68 29.37
CA ILE A 824 7.50 7.58 29.08
C ILE A 824 8.01 9.01 29.25
N GLY A 825 8.19 9.74 28.14
CA GLY A 825 8.95 10.98 28.12
C GLY A 825 10.34 10.78 28.75
N ASP A 826 10.67 11.57 29.76
CA ASP A 826 11.96 11.44 30.46
C ASP A 826 11.96 10.39 31.60
N LYS A 827 10.83 9.74 31.89
CA LYS A 827 10.70 8.79 33.01
C LYS A 827 11.05 7.37 32.54
N GLU A 828 12.13 6.80 33.07
CA GLU A 828 12.51 5.39 32.84
C GLU A 828 12.01 4.48 33.98
N LYS A 829 11.31 3.39 33.61
CA LYS A 829 10.92 2.31 34.52
C LYS A 829 11.58 0.99 34.11
N ARG A 830 12.32 0.38 35.04
CA ARG A 830 12.78 -1.01 34.90
C ARG A 830 11.66 -1.98 35.24
N LEU A 831 11.45 -2.95 34.37
CA LEU A 831 10.40 -3.94 34.47
C LEU A 831 11.01 -5.30 34.81
N LYS A 832 10.52 -5.95 35.87
CA LYS A 832 10.96 -7.31 36.24
C LYS A 832 9.95 -8.32 35.72
N ASN A 833 10.42 -9.33 34.98
CA ASN A 833 9.60 -10.41 34.43
C ASN A 833 8.36 -9.89 33.65
N PHE A 834 8.54 -8.84 32.84
CA PHE A 834 7.45 -8.29 32.04
C PHE A 834 7.37 -9.01 30.70
N ARG A 835 6.30 -9.79 30.56
CA ARG A 835 5.90 -10.48 29.34
C ARG A 835 4.38 -10.39 29.23
N LEU A 836 3.91 -10.07 28.04
CA LEU A 836 2.50 -10.04 27.68
C LEU A 836 2.29 -10.85 26.39
N ALA A 837 1.25 -11.66 26.36
CA ALA A 837 0.72 -12.34 25.18
C ALA A 837 -0.52 -11.62 24.64
N SER A 838 -0.99 -12.02 23.45
CA SER A 838 -2.24 -11.52 22.87
C SER A 838 -3.40 -11.56 23.88
N GLY A 839 -4.09 -10.44 24.02
CA GLY A 839 -5.22 -10.24 24.95
C GLY A 839 -4.82 -9.83 26.37
N GLU A 840 -3.51 -9.76 26.68
CA GLU A 840 -3.04 -9.34 28.00
C GLU A 840 -2.70 -7.84 28.03
N ASN A 841 -2.93 -7.22 29.19
CA ASN A 841 -2.50 -5.86 29.48
C ASN A 841 -1.83 -5.77 30.86
N ARG A 842 -1.06 -4.70 31.08
CA ARG A 842 -0.49 -4.39 32.39
C ARG A 842 -0.36 -2.88 32.60
N ILE A 843 -0.83 -2.44 33.77
CA ILE A 843 -0.66 -1.08 34.28
C ILE A 843 0.71 -0.95 34.96
N ILE A 844 1.45 0.10 34.62
CA ILE A 844 2.78 0.39 35.13
C ILE A 844 2.74 1.78 35.78
N LYS A 845 3.11 1.87 37.06
CA LYS A 845 3.26 3.16 37.76
C LYS A 845 4.58 3.83 37.37
N LEU A 846 4.50 5.11 37.02
CA LEU A 846 5.63 5.94 36.56
C LEU A 846 6.40 6.60 37.70
N SER A 847 5.81 6.65 38.90
CA SER A 847 6.47 7.04 40.16
C SER A 847 7.49 6.04 40.67
#